data_AF-A0A432IEZ7-F1
#
_entry.id   AF-A0A432IEZ7-F1
#
_cell.length_a   1.000
_cell.length_b   1.000
_cell.length_c   1.000
_cell.angle_alpha   90.00
_cell.angle_beta   90.00
_cell.angle_gamma   90.00
#
_symmetry.space_group_name_H-M   'P 1'
#
loop_
_entity.id
_entity.type
_entity.pdbx_description
1 polymer ?
#
loop_
_entity_poly.entity_id
_entity_poly.type
_entity_poly.pdbx_seq_one_letter_code
_entity_poly.pdbx_strand_id
1 'polypeptide(L)'
;MISNYRMPSRSSCSFLSVLLMLLIGCQPTSRPELISARVEGLVEDGLGENDRIILVLDTAVELPQSPRLGLILKGANGTEQYSIERGEARNVLIVEIESGLDHLISQADSSSDGWLTLSLDLGLIGLLNEDGTPLHGIVGPIGLDFPVPDPALLIEARWVDSDRSSTVNQEDLLILRWDQPVQFSDAIQERQLEISSSLIRLSVTGDRLGSSRSPARFVAGPFSNETRILLGESPSLTIDGVHENGRSNFEGSPSGIFVGGTTILPSLDLLTEQGGGVASPEVVDIEGDCAPWQELELPAGLPALDGHTLTRLPDGKVLVAGGRSMMAGSAGRVLASAWIIDPMGNHLGPLAMQSPRWGHCSTLLPGKDALEGTADDIVLLTGGYDGTGARDDSEVLLLQADPPEFISVESDTPSSPRFEHSAHPLDNLNTVILVAGRLDGKLNGIIEQIELQFTDTVSGIKAQSITHQVGELRFPRHQHGSILFEDSEQPLLLLYGGYGGSLGNPHVQYDAEHCRVIDSPEAFRIRPDSRFARKVLIEDAESNLPGPRRGLRLHPLGDSSAQGNRALLVAGTRREPTRDALSSFQVAELRTSYVLEQEETRHGKVRLRWIPAGRLPLEMVGSCIAELPGGRILVAGGSDRNGMPTAEAVIFDSFSGGIERICKPLSRESARGVEMLLAPQAVSLWGGAMIVAASPESRTSRALLFRSGE
;
A
#
# COMPACT_ATOMS: atom_id res chain seq x y z
N MET A 1 21.62 -6.52 -41.94
CA MET A 1 22.06 -7.60 -41.04
C MET A 1 21.06 -7.66 -39.91
N ILE A 2 20.14 -8.60 -40.03
CA ILE A 2 18.96 -8.80 -39.17
C ILE A 2 19.20 -10.15 -38.48
N SER A 3 19.11 -10.20 -37.16
CA SER A 3 19.12 -11.44 -36.40
C SER A 3 17.90 -11.47 -35.49
N ASN A 4 16.90 -12.23 -35.93
CA ASN A 4 15.65 -12.51 -35.26
C ASN A 4 15.87 -13.48 -34.09
N TYR A 5 15.43 -13.13 -32.89
CA TYR A 5 15.09 -14.12 -31.85
C TYR A 5 13.58 -14.39 -31.93
N ARG A 6 13.21 -15.60 -32.36
CA ARG A 6 11.84 -16.14 -32.33
C ARG A 6 11.79 -17.20 -31.24
N MET A 7 10.90 -17.02 -30.26
CA MET A 7 10.46 -18.09 -29.36
C MET A 7 9.76 -19.21 -30.15
N PRO A 8 9.93 -20.50 -29.81
CA PRO A 8 9.15 -21.57 -30.43
C PRO A 8 7.78 -21.71 -29.78
N SER A 9 6.77 -21.80 -30.63
CA SER A 9 5.36 -22.05 -30.34
C SER A 9 5.10 -23.47 -29.83
N ARG A 10 4.34 -23.60 -28.74
CA ARG A 10 3.65 -24.84 -28.32
C ARG A 10 2.60 -25.22 -29.36
N SER A 11 2.85 -26.28 -30.13
CA SER A 11 1.81 -27.18 -30.67
C SER A 11 2.43 -28.19 -31.65
N SER A 12 2.03 -29.47 -31.53
CA SER A 12 2.28 -30.60 -32.46
C SER A 12 3.41 -31.58 -32.08
N CYS A 13 3.22 -32.41 -31.05
CA CYS A 13 3.98 -33.67 -30.88
C CYS A 13 3.18 -34.72 -30.07
N SER A 14 1.92 -34.95 -30.43
CA SER A 14 1.06 -35.96 -29.77
C SER A 14 0.82 -37.23 -30.59
N PHE A 15 1.58 -37.50 -31.66
CA PHE A 15 1.31 -38.67 -32.53
C PHE A 15 2.53 -39.49 -32.97
N LEU A 16 3.75 -39.20 -32.48
CA LEU A 16 4.96 -39.93 -32.88
C LEU A 16 5.58 -40.82 -31.79
N SER A 17 4.95 -40.96 -30.61
CA SER A 17 5.47 -41.77 -29.50
C SER A 17 4.91 -43.19 -29.41
N VAL A 18 3.92 -43.55 -30.23
CA VAL A 18 3.19 -44.84 -30.08
C VAL A 18 3.70 -45.94 -31.03
N LEU A 19 4.60 -45.65 -31.97
CA LEU A 19 5.09 -46.62 -32.96
C LEU A 19 6.59 -46.96 -32.86
N LEU A 20 7.22 -46.70 -31.71
CA LEU A 20 8.61 -47.11 -31.42
C LEU A 20 8.71 -47.92 -30.12
N MET A 21 7.67 -48.69 -29.77
CA MET A 21 7.63 -49.56 -28.58
C MET A 21 7.51 -51.05 -28.91
N LEU A 22 7.88 -51.47 -30.12
CA LEU A 22 7.96 -52.88 -30.48
C LEU A 22 9.26 -53.12 -31.25
N LEU A 23 10.16 -53.89 -30.64
CA LEU A 23 11.45 -54.41 -31.15
C LEU A 23 12.70 -53.63 -30.69
N ILE A 24 13.05 -53.75 -29.40
CA ILE A 24 14.34 -54.26 -28.92
C ILE A 24 14.07 -54.77 -27.50
N GLY A 25 14.29 -56.07 -27.27
CA GLY A 25 14.28 -56.63 -25.92
C GLY A 25 15.45 -56.08 -25.12
N CYS A 26 15.16 -55.21 -24.16
CA CYS A 26 16.04 -54.92 -23.03
C CYS A 26 15.24 -55.21 -21.75
N GLN A 27 15.83 -56.01 -20.88
CA GLN A 27 15.32 -56.32 -19.55
C GLN A 27 15.07 -55.02 -18.75
N PRO A 28 14.12 -54.97 -17.80
CA PRO A 28 14.04 -53.85 -16.88
C PRO A 28 15.24 -53.93 -15.93
N THR A 29 16.36 -53.33 -16.32
CA THR A 29 17.43 -52.98 -15.38
C THR A 29 17.04 -51.65 -14.74
N SER A 30 16.06 -51.63 -13.84
CA SER A 30 15.75 -50.43 -13.06
C SER A 30 16.66 -50.40 -11.84
N ARG A 31 17.95 -50.11 -12.07
CA ARG A 31 18.87 -49.76 -10.99
C ARG A 31 18.49 -48.34 -10.54
N PRO A 32 18.23 -48.10 -9.25
CA PRO A 32 17.90 -46.75 -8.79
C PRO A 32 19.07 -45.81 -9.03
N GLU A 33 18.78 -44.57 -9.43
CA GLU A 33 19.73 -43.47 -9.50
C GLU A 33 19.43 -42.44 -8.40
N LEU A 34 20.49 -41.83 -7.85
CA LEU A 34 20.39 -40.76 -6.86
C LEU A 34 20.16 -39.43 -7.58
N ILE A 35 18.96 -38.85 -7.40
CA ILE A 35 18.52 -37.63 -8.09
C ILE A 35 18.87 -36.36 -7.30
N SER A 36 18.83 -36.41 -5.96
CA SER A 36 19.03 -35.23 -5.12
C SER A 36 19.60 -35.63 -3.75
N ALA A 37 20.45 -34.75 -3.22
CA ALA A 37 20.88 -34.77 -1.82
C ALA A 37 20.84 -33.33 -1.29
N ARG A 38 20.05 -33.08 -0.24
CA ARG A 38 19.93 -31.75 0.39
C ARG A 38 19.96 -31.83 1.91
N VAL A 39 20.38 -30.76 2.58
CA VAL A 39 20.35 -30.64 4.05
C VAL A 39 19.07 -29.92 4.50
N GLU A 40 18.40 -30.42 5.54
CA GLU A 40 17.24 -29.82 6.20
C GLU A 40 17.49 -29.70 7.72
N GLY A 41 17.17 -28.53 8.31
CA GLY A 41 17.39 -28.20 9.74
C GLY A 41 16.28 -27.32 10.35
N LEU A 42 16.19 -27.23 11.68
CA LEU A 42 15.22 -26.34 12.37
C LEU A 42 15.65 -24.88 12.20
N VAL A 43 14.75 -24.05 11.66
CA VAL A 43 15.00 -22.69 11.15
C VAL A 43 15.47 -21.68 12.22
N GLU A 44 15.41 -22.00 13.51
CA GLU A 44 15.67 -21.00 14.57
C GLU A 44 17.15 -20.86 14.99
N ASP A 45 18.04 -21.84 14.74
CA ASP A 45 19.38 -21.86 15.36
C ASP A 45 20.57 -21.91 14.38
N GLY A 46 20.32 -21.94 13.06
CA GLY A 46 21.36 -22.35 12.10
C GLY A 46 21.59 -23.85 12.08
N LEU A 47 22.45 -24.32 11.18
CA LEU A 47 22.79 -25.76 11.08
C LEU A 47 23.36 -26.21 12.44
N GLY A 48 22.77 -27.24 13.05
CA GLY A 48 23.05 -27.68 14.42
C GLY A 48 22.71 -29.15 14.68
N GLU A 49 22.91 -29.62 15.91
CA GLU A 49 22.49 -30.98 16.34
C GLU A 49 20.99 -31.14 16.01
N ASN A 50 20.66 -32.06 15.08
CA ASN A 50 19.34 -32.43 14.50
C ASN A 50 19.18 -32.16 12.98
N ASP A 51 20.18 -31.62 12.29
CA ASP A 51 20.13 -31.50 10.83
C ASP A 51 20.19 -32.86 10.12
N ARG A 52 19.45 -32.97 9.02
CA ARG A 52 19.26 -34.21 8.27
C ARG A 52 19.59 -34.02 6.80
N ILE A 53 20.22 -35.02 6.20
CA ILE A 53 20.38 -35.07 4.74
C ILE A 53 19.21 -35.86 4.15
N ILE A 54 18.45 -35.22 3.28
CA ILE A 54 17.39 -35.84 2.50
C ILE A 54 17.95 -36.31 1.16
N LEU A 55 17.88 -37.61 0.91
CA LEU A 55 18.32 -38.27 -0.31
C LEU A 55 17.10 -38.74 -1.10
N VAL A 56 17.05 -38.41 -2.39
CA VAL A 56 15.94 -38.79 -3.28
C VAL A 56 16.46 -39.68 -4.40
N LEU A 57 15.88 -40.86 -4.53
CA LEU A 57 16.13 -41.82 -5.60
C LEU A 57 15.03 -41.71 -6.67
N ASP A 58 15.35 -42.09 -7.90
CA ASP A 58 14.41 -42.10 -9.04
C ASP A 58 13.34 -43.19 -8.99
N THR A 59 13.56 -44.19 -8.14
CA THR A 59 12.72 -45.36 -7.99
C THR A 59 12.58 -45.70 -6.51
N ALA A 60 11.48 -46.36 -6.17
CA ALA A 60 11.19 -46.77 -4.80
C ALA A 60 12.13 -47.92 -4.36
N VAL A 61 12.58 -47.85 -3.12
CA VAL A 61 13.47 -48.86 -2.51
C VAL A 61 12.94 -49.29 -1.14
N GLU A 62 13.29 -50.49 -0.71
CA GLU A 62 13.05 -50.96 0.65
C GLU A 62 14.35 -50.92 1.47
N LEU A 63 14.27 -50.26 2.64
CA LEU A 63 15.36 -50.18 3.61
C LEU A 63 15.24 -51.33 4.63
N PRO A 64 16.30 -52.10 4.88
CA PRO A 64 16.26 -53.18 5.86
C PRO A 64 16.14 -52.65 7.30
N GLN A 65 15.69 -53.49 8.24
CA GLN A 65 15.53 -53.11 9.66
C GLN A 65 16.82 -52.66 10.36
N SER A 66 17.99 -52.94 9.77
CA SER A 66 19.29 -52.50 10.28
C SER A 66 20.21 -52.20 9.09
N PRO A 67 20.12 -50.99 8.49
CA PRO A 67 20.94 -50.63 7.34
C PRO A 67 22.42 -50.57 7.75
N ARG A 68 23.30 -50.94 6.82
CA ARG A 68 24.75 -50.96 7.00
C ARG A 68 25.39 -49.68 6.42
N LEU A 69 26.64 -49.40 6.78
CA LEU A 69 27.36 -48.20 6.33
C LEU A 69 27.69 -48.29 4.82
N GLY A 70 27.07 -47.44 4.00
CA GLY A 70 27.38 -47.31 2.57
C GLY A 70 27.31 -45.88 2.00
N LEU A 71 27.16 -44.86 2.85
CA LEU A 71 27.32 -43.45 2.48
C LEU A 71 28.80 -43.14 2.20
N ILE A 72 29.08 -42.49 1.07
CA ILE A 72 30.40 -42.04 0.66
C ILE A 72 30.34 -40.53 0.48
N LEU A 73 30.93 -39.78 1.41
CA LEU A 73 31.11 -38.33 1.33
C LEU A 73 32.53 -38.04 0.86
N LYS A 74 32.68 -37.39 -0.29
CA LYS A 74 33.97 -36.88 -0.78
C LYS A 74 34.08 -35.40 -0.49
N GLY A 75 35.16 -35.00 0.18
CA GLY A 75 35.42 -33.63 0.62
C GLY A 75 35.54 -33.47 2.13
N ALA A 76 35.18 -34.49 2.90
CA ALA A 76 35.31 -34.53 4.36
C ALA A 76 36.38 -35.54 4.81
N ASN A 77 37.22 -35.15 5.76
CA ASN A 77 38.23 -36.03 6.36
C ASN A 77 37.65 -36.78 7.58
N GLY A 78 36.79 -37.78 7.35
CA GLY A 78 36.23 -38.55 8.46
C GLY A 78 35.37 -39.75 8.06
N THR A 79 35.37 -40.79 8.90
CA THR A 79 34.31 -41.80 8.96
C THR A 79 33.21 -41.27 9.87
N GLU A 80 32.33 -40.41 9.34
CA GLU A 80 31.20 -39.88 10.10
C GLU A 80 30.29 -41.03 10.55
N GLN A 81 29.83 -40.99 11.80
CA GLN A 81 28.77 -41.88 12.27
C GLN A 81 27.44 -41.29 11.83
N TYR A 82 26.63 -42.09 11.14
CA TYR A 82 25.33 -41.67 10.66
C TYR A 82 24.31 -42.79 10.81
N SER A 83 23.05 -42.41 10.99
CA SER A 83 21.90 -43.29 10.85
C SER A 83 21.22 -43.04 9.50
N ILE A 84 20.64 -44.09 8.91
CA ILE A 84 19.79 -43.96 7.72
C ILE A 84 18.40 -44.44 8.10
N GLU A 85 17.42 -43.58 7.89
CA GLU A 85 16.01 -43.87 8.07
C GLU A 85 15.25 -43.70 6.76
N ARG A 86 14.04 -44.26 6.74
CA ARG A 86 13.15 -44.14 5.59
C ARG A 86 12.37 -42.83 5.69
N GLY A 87 12.32 -42.07 4.59
CA GLY A 87 11.43 -40.92 4.48
C GLY A 87 9.95 -41.31 4.28
N GLU A 88 9.06 -40.31 4.25
CA GLU A 88 7.63 -40.54 4.04
C GLU A 88 7.32 -41.19 2.68
N ALA A 89 8.09 -40.84 1.65
CA ALA A 89 8.01 -41.45 0.33
C ALA A 89 9.00 -42.62 0.20
N ARG A 90 8.62 -43.67 -0.55
CA ARG A 90 9.40 -44.91 -0.66
C ARG A 90 10.73 -44.78 -1.42
N ASN A 91 10.93 -43.66 -2.11
CA ASN A 91 12.16 -43.33 -2.83
C ASN A 91 12.99 -42.26 -2.07
N VAL A 92 12.64 -41.95 -0.83
CA VAL A 92 13.34 -40.96 0.00
C VAL A 92 14.01 -41.65 1.18
N LEU A 93 15.29 -41.33 1.38
CA LEU A 93 16.08 -41.75 2.54
C LEU A 93 16.49 -40.51 3.33
N ILE A 94 16.45 -40.62 4.65
CA ILE A 94 16.85 -39.56 5.58
C ILE A 94 18.13 -40.03 6.25
N VAL A 95 19.19 -39.23 6.19
CA VAL A 95 20.46 -39.52 6.85
C VAL A 95 20.69 -38.51 7.94
N GLU A 96 20.86 -38.98 9.17
CA GLU A 96 21.18 -38.15 10.32
C GLU A 96 22.64 -38.37 10.68
N ILE A 97 23.44 -37.30 10.69
CA ILE A 97 24.87 -37.37 11.03
C ILE A 97 25.00 -37.12 12.53
N GLU A 98 25.41 -38.15 13.27
CA GLU A 98 25.46 -38.12 14.75
C GLU A 98 26.44 -37.08 15.30
N SER A 99 27.43 -36.67 14.50
CA SER A 99 28.45 -35.66 14.82
C SER A 99 28.06 -34.23 14.46
N GLY A 100 26.90 -34.00 13.84
CA GLY A 100 26.48 -32.69 13.30
C GLY A 100 27.10 -32.36 11.93
N LEU A 101 26.49 -31.40 11.21
CA LEU A 101 26.86 -31.04 9.83
C LEU A 101 27.89 -29.90 9.72
N ASP A 102 28.15 -29.15 10.80
CA ASP A 102 29.01 -27.95 10.81
C ASP A 102 30.46 -28.21 10.37
N HIS A 103 31.00 -29.37 10.78
CA HIS A 103 32.37 -29.76 10.43
C HIS A 103 32.54 -30.13 8.96
N LEU A 104 31.47 -30.52 8.27
CA LEU A 104 31.51 -30.84 6.84
C LEU A 104 31.64 -29.56 6.00
N ILE A 105 30.89 -28.51 6.37
CA ILE A 105 30.85 -27.22 5.65
C ILE A 105 32.20 -26.50 5.74
N SER A 106 32.76 -26.39 6.94
CA SER A 106 34.06 -25.73 7.16
C SER A 106 35.22 -26.34 6.37
N GLN A 107 35.13 -27.62 5.99
CA GLN A 107 36.14 -28.30 5.16
C GLN A 107 35.92 -28.08 3.67
N ALA A 108 34.66 -27.95 3.21
CA ALA A 108 34.31 -27.69 1.82
C ALA A 108 34.90 -26.35 1.32
N ASP A 109 34.81 -25.30 2.15
CA ASP A 109 35.33 -23.95 1.87
C ASP A 109 36.87 -23.89 1.74
N SER A 110 37.57 -24.88 2.30
CA SER A 110 39.04 -24.94 2.27
C SER A 110 39.63 -25.66 1.05
N SER A 111 38.78 -26.30 0.23
CA SER A 111 39.20 -27.14 -0.89
C SER A 111 39.00 -26.44 -2.24
N SER A 112 39.98 -26.55 -3.15
CA SER A 112 39.98 -25.83 -4.44
C SER A 112 38.90 -26.26 -5.44
N ASP A 113 38.17 -27.35 -5.17
CA ASP A 113 37.08 -27.88 -6.01
C ASP A 113 35.67 -27.64 -5.41
N GLY A 114 35.56 -27.00 -4.24
CA GLY A 114 34.39 -26.26 -3.75
C GLY A 114 33.05 -26.96 -3.50
N TRP A 115 32.87 -28.25 -3.79
CA TRP A 115 31.56 -28.90 -3.64
C TRP A 115 31.67 -30.25 -2.93
N LEU A 116 30.99 -30.39 -1.78
CA LEU A 116 30.77 -31.68 -1.12
C LEU A 116 29.93 -32.57 -2.04
N THR A 117 30.43 -33.76 -2.33
CA THR A 117 29.71 -34.73 -3.16
C THR A 117 29.39 -36.00 -2.39
N LEU A 118 28.17 -36.48 -2.62
CA LEU A 118 27.60 -37.62 -1.93
C LEU A 118 27.35 -38.76 -2.92
N SER A 119 27.79 -39.96 -2.55
CA SER A 119 27.47 -41.21 -3.26
C SER A 119 26.94 -42.26 -2.27
N LEU A 120 26.10 -43.17 -2.76
CA LEU A 120 25.57 -44.29 -1.96
C LEU A 120 25.99 -45.61 -2.56
N ASP A 121 26.58 -46.49 -1.77
CA ASP A 121 26.74 -47.90 -2.11
C ASP A 121 25.48 -48.67 -1.69
N LEU A 122 24.61 -48.93 -2.68
CA LEU A 122 23.32 -49.60 -2.47
C LEU A 122 23.48 -50.99 -1.85
N GLY A 123 24.55 -51.70 -2.20
CA GLY A 123 24.82 -53.05 -1.73
C GLY A 123 25.38 -53.10 -0.32
N LEU A 124 26.19 -52.10 0.05
CA LEU A 124 26.63 -51.95 1.43
C LEU A 124 25.49 -51.53 2.34
N ILE A 125 24.61 -50.62 1.93
CA ILE A 125 23.42 -50.22 2.72
C ILE A 125 22.45 -51.40 2.87
N GLY A 126 22.38 -52.27 1.86
CA GLY A 126 21.49 -53.44 1.83
C GLY A 126 20.09 -53.11 1.31
N LEU A 127 19.98 -52.12 0.42
CA LEU A 127 18.70 -51.71 -0.17
C LEU A 127 18.14 -52.81 -1.07
N LEU A 128 16.82 -52.94 -1.09
CA LEU A 128 16.09 -53.87 -1.96
C LEU A 128 15.22 -53.10 -2.95
N ASN A 129 15.00 -53.67 -4.12
CA ASN A 129 13.95 -53.23 -5.05
C ASN A 129 12.55 -53.54 -4.46
N GLU A 130 11.49 -52.98 -5.07
CA GLU A 130 10.10 -53.27 -4.69
C GLU A 130 9.74 -54.76 -4.76
N ASP A 131 10.43 -55.54 -5.59
CA ASP A 131 10.23 -56.98 -5.71
C ASP A 131 11.06 -57.81 -4.71
N GLY A 132 11.77 -57.14 -3.79
CA GLY A 132 12.61 -57.75 -2.76
C GLY A 132 13.98 -58.21 -3.24
N THR A 133 14.37 -57.90 -4.48
CA THR A 133 15.70 -58.23 -4.99
C THR A 133 16.78 -57.29 -4.43
N PRO A 134 17.96 -57.80 -4.02
CA PRO A 134 19.02 -56.97 -3.46
C PRO A 134 19.67 -56.09 -4.52
N LEU A 135 19.87 -54.81 -4.16
CA LEU A 135 20.54 -53.82 -5.00
C LEU A 135 22.05 -53.85 -4.75
N HIS A 136 22.82 -53.52 -5.79
CA HIS A 136 24.28 -53.49 -5.74
C HIS A 136 24.86 -52.30 -6.51
N GLY A 137 26.04 -51.87 -6.09
CA GLY A 137 26.84 -50.83 -6.74
C GLY A 137 26.60 -49.41 -6.21
N ILE A 138 27.47 -48.49 -6.63
CA ILE A 138 27.51 -47.10 -6.15
C ILE A 138 26.70 -46.17 -7.08
N VAL A 139 25.84 -45.33 -6.50
CA VAL A 139 25.06 -44.28 -7.19
C VAL A 139 25.51 -42.89 -6.73
N GLY A 140 25.34 -41.88 -7.58
CA GLY A 140 26.03 -40.59 -7.46
C GLY A 140 27.32 -40.56 -8.30
N PRO A 141 28.24 -39.60 -8.07
CA PRO A 141 28.15 -38.53 -7.07
C PRO A 141 27.14 -37.45 -7.43
N ILE A 142 26.48 -36.89 -6.42
CA ILE A 142 25.68 -35.68 -6.55
C ILE A 142 26.17 -34.60 -5.58
N GLY A 143 26.02 -33.33 -5.93
CA GLY A 143 26.29 -32.22 -5.02
C GLY A 143 25.33 -32.26 -3.82
N LEU A 144 25.85 -31.95 -2.63
CA LEU A 144 25.03 -31.75 -1.45
C LEU A 144 24.55 -30.31 -1.39
N ASP A 145 23.24 -30.09 -1.52
CA ASP A 145 22.63 -28.77 -1.46
C ASP A 145 22.41 -28.35 0.00
N PHE A 146 22.96 -27.20 0.40
CA PHE A 146 22.73 -26.59 1.71
C PHE A 146 21.55 -25.61 1.67
N PRO A 147 20.83 -25.41 2.79
CA PRO A 147 19.85 -24.33 2.89
C PRO A 147 20.53 -22.98 2.68
N VAL A 148 19.84 -22.07 1.99
CA VAL A 148 20.33 -20.70 1.84
C VAL A 148 20.27 -20.02 3.22
N PRO A 149 21.38 -19.47 3.74
CA PRO A 149 21.36 -18.78 5.03
C PRO A 149 20.41 -17.59 5.01
N ASP A 150 19.60 -17.44 6.06
CA ASP A 150 18.63 -16.36 6.17
C ASP A 150 19.33 -14.99 6.19
N PRO A 151 18.84 -14.01 5.42
CA PRO A 151 19.43 -12.68 5.41
C PRO A 151 19.17 -11.95 6.73
N ALA A 152 20.11 -11.10 7.16
CA ALA A 152 19.89 -10.23 8.32
C ALA A 152 18.86 -9.14 8.03
N LEU A 153 17.91 -8.95 8.92
CA LEU A 153 16.87 -7.94 8.83
C LEU A 153 17.28 -6.65 9.54
N LEU A 154 17.07 -5.51 8.87
CA LEU A 154 17.22 -4.20 9.50
C LEU A 154 16.09 -3.94 10.52
N ILE A 155 16.44 -3.76 11.79
CA ILE A 155 15.50 -3.47 12.89
C ILE A 155 15.39 -1.96 13.14
N GLU A 156 16.51 -1.24 13.12
CA GLU A 156 16.57 0.16 13.56
C GLU A 156 17.57 0.97 12.74
N ALA A 157 17.30 2.25 12.53
CA ALA A 157 18.26 3.21 11.98
C ALA A 157 18.25 4.47 12.85
N ARG A 158 19.42 5.01 13.22
CA ARG A 158 19.49 6.23 14.04
C ARG A 158 20.65 7.12 13.67
N TRP A 159 20.37 8.42 13.56
CA TRP A 159 21.40 9.44 13.45
C TRP A 159 22.00 9.73 14.83
N VAL A 160 23.31 9.97 14.86
CA VAL A 160 24.09 10.30 16.04
C VAL A 160 24.89 11.57 15.77
N ASP A 161 24.47 12.64 16.44
CA ASP A 161 25.19 13.92 16.53
C ASP A 161 26.53 13.70 17.24
N SER A 162 27.59 13.55 16.46
CA SER A 162 28.91 13.15 16.99
C SER A 162 29.72 14.35 17.47
N ASP A 163 29.47 15.53 16.89
CA ASP A 163 30.15 16.78 17.22
C ASP A 163 29.34 17.69 18.16
N ARG A 164 28.08 17.32 18.46
CA ARG A 164 27.11 18.07 19.28
C ARG A 164 26.72 19.41 18.66
N SER A 165 26.79 19.52 17.34
CA SER A 165 26.41 20.71 16.59
C SER A 165 24.89 20.93 16.56
N SER A 166 24.10 19.89 16.87
CA SER A 166 22.65 19.87 16.67
C SER A 166 22.22 20.09 15.20
N THR A 167 23.14 19.93 14.24
CA THR A 167 22.84 19.99 12.80
C THR A 167 23.50 18.85 12.06
N VAL A 168 22.73 18.15 11.22
CA VAL A 168 23.22 17.01 10.42
C VAL A 168 24.38 17.45 9.55
N ASN A 169 25.56 16.86 9.75
CA ASN A 169 26.77 17.24 9.02
C ASN A 169 27.72 16.04 8.80
N GLN A 170 28.85 16.27 8.12
CA GLN A 170 29.79 15.22 7.72
C GLN A 170 30.57 14.55 8.88
N GLU A 171 30.51 15.12 10.07
CA GLU A 171 31.13 14.57 11.29
C GLU A 171 30.20 13.57 12.00
N ASP A 172 28.94 13.49 11.57
CA ASP A 172 27.92 12.63 12.19
C ASP A 172 27.90 11.20 11.66
N LEU A 173 27.27 10.34 12.47
CA LEU A 173 27.08 8.94 12.15
C LEU A 173 25.61 8.60 11.95
N LEU A 174 25.36 7.66 11.05
CA LEU A 174 24.12 6.89 10.98
C LEU A 174 24.43 5.46 11.42
N ILE A 175 23.74 4.98 12.44
CA ILE A 175 23.85 3.62 12.96
C ILE A 175 22.65 2.82 12.48
N LEU A 176 22.92 1.68 11.84
CA LEU A 176 21.93 0.68 11.45
C LEU A 176 22.05 -0.51 12.38
N ARG A 177 20.92 -1.04 12.86
CA ARG A 177 20.86 -2.18 13.76
C ARG A 177 20.14 -3.35 13.10
N TRP A 178 20.72 -4.54 13.25
CA TRP A 178 20.30 -5.78 12.63
C TRP A 178 19.77 -6.77 13.68
N ASP A 179 18.93 -7.71 13.24
CA ASP A 179 18.43 -8.82 14.05
C ASP A 179 19.52 -9.87 14.37
N GLN A 180 20.48 -10.04 13.48
CA GLN A 180 21.66 -10.89 13.63
C GLN A 180 22.98 -10.15 13.30
N PRO A 181 24.15 -10.63 13.76
CA PRO A 181 25.43 -9.99 13.46
C PRO A 181 25.75 -9.99 11.96
N VAL A 182 26.21 -8.85 11.44
CA VAL A 182 26.66 -8.73 10.04
C VAL A 182 28.06 -8.12 9.93
N GLN A 183 28.78 -8.46 8.86
CA GLN A 183 30.08 -7.91 8.49
C GLN A 183 30.19 -7.74 6.97
N PHE A 184 31.06 -6.85 6.49
CA PHE A 184 31.36 -6.77 5.06
C PHE A 184 31.97 -8.08 4.53
N SER A 185 31.60 -8.47 3.31
CA SER A 185 32.27 -9.58 2.62
C SER A 185 33.76 -9.30 2.40
N ASP A 186 34.56 -10.36 2.32
CA ASP A 186 36.02 -10.26 2.16
C ASP A 186 36.43 -9.46 0.92
N ALA A 187 35.71 -9.64 -0.19
CA ALA A 187 35.93 -8.92 -1.45
C ALA A 187 35.77 -7.39 -1.32
N ILE A 188 35.03 -6.96 -0.30
CA ILE A 188 34.59 -5.59 -0.10
C ILE A 188 35.38 -4.90 1.00
N GLN A 189 35.78 -5.63 2.04
CA GLN A 189 36.69 -5.12 3.09
C GLN A 189 37.99 -4.56 2.48
N GLU A 190 38.46 -5.12 1.38
CA GLU A 190 39.67 -4.69 0.68
C GLU A 190 39.51 -3.38 -0.12
N ARG A 191 38.27 -2.93 -0.39
CA ARG A 191 38.01 -1.87 -1.39
C ARG A 191 37.55 -0.52 -0.85
N GLN A 192 37.25 -0.38 0.45
CA GLN A 192 36.58 0.79 1.05
C GLN A 192 35.29 1.19 0.31
N LEU A 193 34.13 0.85 0.86
CA LEU A 193 32.83 1.12 0.23
C LEU A 193 32.31 2.55 0.39
N GLU A 194 31.83 3.09 -0.72
CA GLU A 194 30.85 4.18 -0.75
C GLU A 194 29.44 3.59 -0.70
N ILE A 195 28.47 4.31 -0.12
CA ILE A 195 27.07 3.90 -0.18
C ILE A 195 26.60 4.08 -1.62
N SER A 196 26.43 2.97 -2.34
CA SER A 196 25.81 3.02 -3.66
C SER A 196 24.33 3.35 -3.51
N SER A 197 23.79 4.08 -4.49
CA SER A 197 22.34 4.32 -4.58
C SER A 197 21.51 3.03 -4.74
N SER A 198 22.17 1.88 -4.91
CA SER A 198 21.57 0.55 -5.00
C SER A 198 21.53 -0.20 -3.67
N LEU A 199 22.14 0.31 -2.59
CA LEU A 199 22.19 -0.40 -1.30
C LEU A 199 21.21 0.20 -0.27
N ILE A 200 21.15 1.52 -0.18
CA ILE A 200 20.25 2.24 0.73
C ILE A 200 19.37 3.19 -0.08
N ARG A 201 18.05 3.03 0.02
CA ARG A 201 17.09 4.04 -0.45
C ARG A 201 16.56 4.85 0.71
N LEU A 202 16.73 6.17 0.62
CA LEU A 202 16.15 7.12 1.56
C LEU A 202 14.68 7.35 1.22
N SER A 203 13.80 7.38 2.21
CA SER A 203 12.34 7.62 2.04
C SER A 203 12.01 8.95 1.38
N VAL A 204 12.90 9.93 1.52
CA VAL A 204 12.63 11.33 1.22
C VAL A 204 13.37 11.73 -0.03
N THR A 205 12.63 11.98 -1.10
CA THR A 205 13.18 12.56 -2.33
C THR A 205 13.91 13.86 -2.02
N GLY A 206 15.22 13.90 -2.29
CA GLY A 206 16.10 15.04 -1.99
C GLY A 206 16.98 14.87 -0.76
N ASP A 207 16.68 13.90 0.11
CA ASP A 207 17.61 13.49 1.15
C ASP A 207 18.84 12.86 0.50
N ARG A 208 19.98 13.08 1.15
CA ARG A 208 21.29 12.56 0.72
C ARG A 208 22.17 12.39 1.94
N LEU A 209 22.88 11.27 1.99
CA LEU A 209 23.84 11.00 3.06
C LEU A 209 25.19 11.72 2.83
N GLY A 210 25.43 12.25 1.63
CA GLY A 210 26.62 13.01 1.25
C GLY A 210 26.53 13.55 -0.17
N SER A 211 27.56 14.28 -0.62
CA SER A 211 27.65 14.83 -1.98
C SER A 211 28.29 13.81 -2.93
N SER A 212 28.18 14.03 -4.24
CA SER A 212 28.90 13.21 -5.22
C SER A 212 30.43 13.35 -5.17
N ARG A 213 30.94 14.39 -4.49
CA ARG A 213 32.39 14.63 -4.31
C ARG A 213 32.93 14.04 -3.02
N SER A 214 32.07 13.86 -2.03
CA SER A 214 32.37 13.25 -0.74
C SER A 214 31.10 12.52 -0.29
N PRO A 215 30.90 11.28 -0.77
CA PRO A 215 29.73 10.47 -0.43
C PRO A 215 29.83 9.94 0.99
N ALA A 216 28.69 9.52 1.54
CA ALA A 216 28.71 8.75 2.78
C ALA A 216 29.32 7.37 2.55
N ARG A 217 29.92 6.83 3.61
CA ARG A 217 30.65 5.56 3.55
C ARG A 217 30.34 4.71 4.76
N PHE A 218 30.38 3.41 4.57
CA PHE A 218 30.34 2.48 5.69
C PHE A 218 31.66 2.49 6.45
N VAL A 219 31.56 2.28 7.76
CA VAL A 219 32.70 2.06 8.64
C VAL A 219 32.84 0.56 8.83
N ALA A 220 33.91 -0.02 8.28
CA ALA A 220 34.23 -1.42 8.46
C ALA A 220 34.50 -1.76 9.93
N GLY A 221 34.07 -2.96 10.33
CA GLY A 221 34.21 -3.49 11.67
C GLY A 221 34.02 -5.01 11.67
N PRO A 222 34.22 -5.68 12.81
CA PRO A 222 33.91 -7.11 12.96
C PRO A 222 32.40 -7.36 12.85
N PHE A 223 31.99 -8.64 12.76
CA PHE A 223 30.59 -9.05 12.94
C PHE A 223 29.96 -8.33 14.14
N SER A 224 28.84 -7.67 13.88
CA SER A 224 28.17 -6.80 14.85
C SER A 224 26.70 -6.66 14.47
N ASN A 225 25.82 -6.60 15.47
CA ASN A 225 24.41 -6.25 15.26
C ASN A 225 24.24 -4.76 14.92
N GLU A 226 25.32 -3.98 14.87
CA GLU A 226 25.31 -2.59 14.43
C GLU A 226 26.36 -2.35 13.34
N THR A 227 25.92 -1.74 12.24
CA THR A 227 26.80 -1.17 11.21
C THR A 227 26.74 0.35 11.24
N ARG A 228 27.87 1.00 11.02
CA ARG A 228 27.98 2.47 11.08
C ARG A 228 28.23 3.04 9.70
N ILE A 229 27.58 4.16 9.44
CA ILE A 229 27.72 4.98 8.24
C ILE A 229 28.25 6.34 8.69
N LEU A 230 29.37 6.75 8.12
CA LEU A 230 29.87 8.12 8.24
C LEU A 230 29.25 8.97 7.13
N LEU A 231 28.64 10.10 7.50
CA LEU A 231 28.03 10.99 6.52
C LEU A 231 29.10 11.69 5.66
N GLY A 232 28.74 12.00 4.42
CA GLY A 232 29.57 12.72 3.47
C GLY A 232 29.36 14.23 3.54
N GLU A 233 29.94 14.98 2.60
CA GLU A 233 29.82 16.45 2.57
C GLU A 233 28.39 16.90 2.22
N SER A 234 27.90 17.97 2.88
CA SER A 234 26.57 18.54 2.66
C SER A 234 25.41 17.51 2.75
N PRO A 235 25.36 16.67 3.80
CA PRO A 235 24.28 15.73 3.96
C PRO A 235 22.97 16.50 4.19
N SER A 236 21.86 15.90 3.76
CA SER A 236 20.52 16.43 3.97
C SER A 236 19.67 15.26 4.38
N LEU A 237 19.27 15.22 5.65
CA LEU A 237 18.40 14.17 6.17
C LEU A 237 17.21 14.81 6.85
N THR A 238 16.03 14.37 6.44
CA THR A 238 14.76 14.79 7.02
C THR A 238 14.40 13.82 8.13
N ILE A 239 14.69 14.20 9.38
CA ILE A 239 14.57 13.35 10.57
C ILE A 239 13.28 13.72 11.33
N ASP A 240 12.29 12.81 11.35
CA ASP A 240 11.03 12.98 12.08
C ASP A 240 11.13 12.39 13.51
N GLY A 241 10.72 13.13 14.55
CA GLY A 241 10.77 12.69 15.96
C GLY A 241 9.42 12.57 16.65
N VAL A 242 9.33 11.69 17.68
CA VAL A 242 8.24 11.65 18.68
C VAL A 242 8.60 12.58 19.85
N HIS A 243 7.61 13.32 20.34
CA HIS A 243 7.77 14.30 21.42
C HIS A 243 8.11 13.63 22.78
N GLU A 244 9.28 13.92 23.34
CA GLU A 244 9.64 13.64 24.75
C GLU A 244 9.38 14.86 25.64
N ASN A 245 8.63 14.67 26.73
CA ASN A 245 8.38 15.71 27.71
C ASN A 245 9.67 16.13 28.44
N GLY A 246 10.05 17.41 28.38
CA GLY A 246 11.12 18.01 29.18
C GLY A 246 12.36 18.50 28.42
N ARG A 247 12.42 18.36 27.09
CA ARG A 247 13.53 18.87 26.25
C ARG A 247 13.19 20.14 25.46
N SER A 248 12.17 20.87 25.88
CA SER A 248 11.45 21.88 25.10
C SER A 248 12.10 23.27 24.95
N ASN A 249 13.43 23.38 24.86
CA ASN A 249 14.06 24.71 24.77
C ASN A 249 14.82 25.02 23.48
N PHE A 250 14.94 24.09 22.52
CA PHE A 250 15.52 24.39 21.20
C PHE A 250 14.83 23.61 20.09
N GLU A 251 14.48 24.30 19.00
CA GLU A 251 13.98 23.71 17.74
C GLU A 251 14.98 22.68 17.20
N GLY A 252 14.49 21.58 16.65
CA GLY A 252 15.31 20.67 15.84
C GLY A 252 16.14 19.64 16.59
N SER A 253 15.69 19.09 17.72
CA SER A 253 16.24 17.82 18.24
C SER A 253 15.42 16.63 17.74
N PRO A 254 15.84 15.92 16.68
CA PRO A 254 15.17 14.71 16.24
C PRO A 254 15.84 13.45 16.81
N SER A 255 15.01 12.45 17.12
CA SER A 255 15.44 11.11 17.49
C SER A 255 15.17 10.15 16.32
N GLY A 256 16.21 9.81 15.56
CA GLY A 256 16.26 8.60 14.72
C GLY A 256 15.70 8.68 13.29
N ILE A 257 16.32 7.93 12.38
CA ILE A 257 15.81 7.67 11.03
C ILE A 257 14.77 6.55 11.18
N PHE A 258 13.50 6.81 10.88
CA PHE A 258 12.48 5.77 10.97
C PHE A 258 12.73 4.69 9.89
N VAL A 259 12.88 3.42 10.30
CA VAL A 259 13.13 2.28 9.40
C VAL A 259 11.99 2.04 8.42
N GLY A 260 10.74 2.28 8.82
CA GLY A 260 9.57 2.17 7.91
C GLY A 260 9.52 3.23 6.78
N GLY A 261 10.61 3.98 6.57
CA GLY A 261 10.81 4.76 5.35
C GLY A 261 12.17 4.52 4.67
N THR A 262 13.12 3.80 5.27
CA THR A 262 14.45 3.60 4.68
C THR A 262 14.64 2.11 4.41
N THR A 263 14.49 1.71 3.14
CA THR A 263 14.67 0.33 2.71
C THR A 263 16.14 0.08 2.37
N ILE A 264 16.68 -1.02 2.89
CA ILE A 264 17.92 -1.60 2.38
C ILE A 264 17.54 -2.61 1.31
N LEU A 265 18.09 -2.43 0.12
CA LEU A 265 17.90 -3.39 -0.96
C LEU A 265 18.69 -4.66 -0.63
N PRO A 266 18.14 -5.85 -0.93
CA PRO A 266 18.84 -7.10 -0.71
C PRO A 266 20.25 -7.05 -1.30
N SER A 267 21.26 -7.33 -0.49
CA SER A 267 22.65 -7.26 -0.93
C SER A 267 23.51 -8.34 -0.29
N LEU A 268 24.47 -8.83 -1.07
CA LEU A 268 25.54 -9.74 -0.64
C LEU A 268 26.77 -8.98 -0.11
N ASP A 269 26.71 -7.65 -0.06
CA ASP A 269 27.84 -6.82 0.37
C ASP A 269 28.08 -6.89 1.89
N LEU A 270 27.01 -7.12 2.65
CA LEU A 270 27.00 -7.39 4.08
C LEU A 270 26.53 -8.83 4.29
N LEU A 271 27.31 -9.60 5.04
CA LEU A 271 27.10 -11.02 5.27
C LEU A 271 26.83 -11.30 6.75
N THR A 272 25.98 -12.27 7.05
CA THR A 272 25.85 -12.91 8.36
C THR A 272 27.05 -13.84 8.61
N GLU A 273 27.21 -14.32 9.84
CA GLU A 273 28.27 -15.31 10.16
C GLU A 273 28.17 -16.58 9.31
N GLN A 274 26.99 -16.88 8.76
CA GLN A 274 26.72 -18.02 7.89
C GLN A 274 26.79 -17.67 6.39
N GLY A 275 27.15 -16.44 6.03
CA GLY A 275 27.26 -15.99 4.64
C GLY A 275 25.94 -15.54 3.99
N GLY A 276 24.86 -15.39 4.75
CA GLY A 276 23.59 -14.81 4.28
C GLY A 276 23.70 -13.31 4.08
N GLY A 277 23.03 -12.74 3.07
CA GLY A 277 23.07 -11.29 2.80
C GLY A 277 22.32 -10.44 3.84
N VAL A 278 22.04 -9.19 3.51
CA VAL A 278 21.12 -8.33 4.28
C VAL A 278 19.79 -8.13 3.54
N ALA A 279 18.71 -7.96 4.28
CA ALA A 279 17.36 -7.66 3.78
C ALA A 279 16.58 -6.77 4.77
N SER A 280 15.36 -6.38 4.39
CA SER A 280 14.42 -5.62 5.22
C SER A 280 13.08 -6.36 5.24
N PRO A 281 12.34 -6.38 6.37
CA PRO A 281 11.01 -7.02 6.43
C PRO A 281 10.00 -6.36 5.48
N GLU A 282 10.23 -5.10 5.11
CA GLU A 282 9.54 -4.43 4.00
C GLU A 282 10.49 -4.38 2.79
N VAL A 283 10.36 -5.36 1.89
CA VAL A 283 10.91 -5.28 0.53
C VAL A 283 9.84 -4.67 -0.36
N VAL A 284 10.03 -3.43 -0.80
CA VAL A 284 9.42 -2.98 -2.04
C VAL A 284 10.34 -3.48 -3.14
N ASP A 285 9.86 -4.43 -3.95
CA ASP A 285 10.46 -4.68 -5.26
C ASP A 285 10.23 -3.42 -6.11
N ILE A 286 11.30 -2.66 -6.32
CA ILE A 286 11.31 -1.41 -7.08
C ILE A 286 12.03 -1.58 -8.42
N GLU A 287 12.41 -2.80 -8.79
CA GLU A 287 12.87 -3.10 -10.15
C GLU A 287 11.71 -3.49 -11.08
N GLY A 288 10.56 -3.86 -10.51
CA GLY A 288 9.29 -3.83 -11.21
C GLY A 288 8.79 -2.40 -11.37
N ASP A 289 9.12 -1.74 -12.49
CA ASP A 289 8.46 -0.50 -12.93
C ASP A 289 6.94 -0.70 -12.92
N CYS A 290 6.26 -0.32 -11.84
CA CYS A 290 4.81 -0.27 -11.83
C CYS A 290 4.40 0.90 -12.73
N ALA A 291 4.26 0.61 -14.03
CA ALA A 291 3.81 1.52 -15.08
C ALA A 291 2.40 1.15 -15.58
N PRO A 292 1.40 0.95 -14.70
CA PRO A 292 0.08 0.41 -15.05
C PRO A 292 -0.80 1.43 -15.77
N TRP A 293 -0.25 2.60 -16.11
CA TRP A 293 -0.99 3.74 -16.63
C TRP A 293 -1.28 3.56 -18.12
N GLN A 294 -2.53 3.24 -18.42
CA GLN A 294 -3.06 3.40 -19.76
C GLN A 294 -3.79 4.74 -19.86
N GLU A 295 -3.35 5.60 -20.77
CA GLU A 295 -4.07 6.83 -21.08
C GLU A 295 -5.34 6.51 -21.88
N LEU A 296 -6.45 7.10 -21.45
CA LEU A 296 -7.71 7.10 -22.15
C LEU A 296 -7.89 8.46 -22.80
N GLU A 297 -8.02 8.48 -24.13
CA GLU A 297 -8.37 9.71 -24.84
C GLU A 297 -9.77 10.16 -24.40
N LEU A 298 -9.84 11.36 -23.86
CA LEU A 298 -11.10 11.96 -23.43
C LEU A 298 -11.79 12.71 -24.58
N PRO A 299 -13.14 12.83 -24.53
CA PRO A 299 -13.88 13.66 -25.46
C PRO A 299 -13.31 15.08 -25.62
N ALA A 300 -13.38 15.59 -26.85
CA ALA A 300 -13.24 17.01 -27.09
C ALA A 300 -14.32 17.77 -26.30
N GLY A 301 -13.91 18.61 -25.35
CA GLY A 301 -14.82 19.48 -24.59
C GLY A 301 -14.93 19.20 -23.09
N LEU A 302 -14.31 18.14 -22.54
CA LEU A 302 -14.13 18.03 -21.09
C LEU A 302 -13.06 19.05 -20.63
N PRO A 303 -13.41 20.11 -19.89
CA PRO A 303 -12.42 21.10 -19.45
C PRO A 303 -11.51 20.50 -18.37
N ALA A 304 -10.36 21.12 -18.11
CA ALA A 304 -9.55 20.80 -16.92
C ALA A 304 -10.35 21.08 -15.64
N LEU A 305 -10.68 20.03 -14.87
CA LEU A 305 -11.57 20.10 -13.71
C LEU A 305 -10.81 20.05 -12.39
N ASP A 306 -11.19 20.95 -11.48
CA ASP A 306 -10.87 20.90 -10.05
C ASP A 306 -12.15 20.71 -9.23
N GLY A 307 -12.10 19.96 -8.13
CA GLY A 307 -13.24 19.77 -7.22
C GLY A 307 -14.48 19.12 -7.84
N HIS A 308 -14.31 18.33 -8.90
CA HIS A 308 -15.34 17.46 -9.47
C HIS A 308 -15.49 16.17 -8.64
N THR A 309 -16.54 15.39 -8.91
CA THR A 309 -16.73 14.06 -8.32
C THR A 309 -16.59 12.97 -9.38
N LEU A 310 -16.10 11.80 -8.96
CA LEU A 310 -16.06 10.57 -9.77
C LEU A 310 -16.90 9.51 -9.08
N THR A 311 -17.88 8.94 -9.79
CA THR A 311 -18.74 7.88 -9.25
C THR A 311 -18.78 6.73 -10.25
N ARG A 312 -18.42 5.52 -9.79
CA ARG A 312 -18.56 4.32 -10.60
C ARG A 312 -20.03 3.96 -10.67
N LEU A 313 -20.50 3.71 -11.88
CA LEU A 313 -21.85 3.26 -12.18
C LEU A 313 -21.91 1.73 -12.18
N PRO A 314 -23.11 1.16 -12.01
CA PRO A 314 -23.33 -0.30 -11.96
C PRO A 314 -22.78 -1.06 -13.17
N ASP A 315 -22.88 -0.45 -14.34
CA ASP A 315 -22.40 -1.01 -15.61
C ASP A 315 -20.88 -0.89 -15.81
N GLY A 316 -20.15 -0.36 -14.82
CA GLY A 316 -18.71 -0.18 -14.85
C GLY A 316 -18.24 1.11 -15.55
N LYS A 317 -19.17 1.95 -16.05
CA LYS A 317 -18.84 3.31 -16.49
C LYS A 317 -18.62 4.23 -15.29
N VAL A 318 -18.15 5.44 -15.55
CA VAL A 318 -17.86 6.44 -14.52
C VAL A 318 -18.52 7.75 -14.84
N LEU A 319 -19.29 8.28 -13.89
CA LEU A 319 -19.81 9.64 -13.94
C LEU A 319 -18.75 10.62 -13.43
N VAL A 320 -18.45 11.64 -14.24
CA VAL A 320 -17.71 12.84 -13.89
C VAL A 320 -18.72 13.97 -13.76
N ALA A 321 -18.95 14.51 -12.56
CA ALA A 321 -19.96 15.54 -12.34
C ALA A 321 -19.39 16.85 -11.78
N GLY A 322 -19.84 17.97 -12.35
CA GLY A 322 -19.57 19.32 -11.87
C GLY A 322 -18.09 19.70 -11.87
N GLY A 323 -17.67 20.38 -10.80
CA GLY A 323 -16.33 20.91 -10.62
C GLY A 323 -16.15 22.33 -11.18
N ARG A 324 -14.91 22.81 -11.16
CA ARG A 324 -14.52 24.14 -11.61
C ARG A 324 -13.47 24.04 -12.71
N SER A 325 -13.65 24.79 -13.79
CA SER A 325 -12.67 24.84 -14.88
C SER A 325 -11.40 25.57 -14.45
N MET A 326 -10.22 25.02 -14.74
CA MET A 326 -8.96 25.75 -14.55
C MET A 326 -8.76 26.80 -15.67
N MET A 327 -8.76 28.09 -15.33
CA MET A 327 -8.49 29.20 -16.25
C MET A 327 -7.31 30.04 -15.75
N ALA A 328 -6.48 30.55 -16.66
CA ALA A 328 -5.34 31.40 -16.26
C ALA A 328 -5.79 32.83 -15.93
N GLY A 329 -5.40 33.31 -14.74
CA GLY A 329 -5.58 34.71 -14.34
C GLY A 329 -7.01 35.10 -13.93
N SER A 330 -7.94 34.16 -13.83
CA SER A 330 -9.32 34.39 -13.37
C SER A 330 -9.78 33.29 -12.41
N ALA A 331 -10.80 33.60 -11.59
CA ALA A 331 -11.51 32.56 -10.86
C ALA A 331 -12.16 31.59 -11.86
N GLY A 332 -11.85 30.30 -11.74
CA GLY A 332 -12.42 29.27 -12.61
C GLY A 332 -13.95 29.25 -12.58
N ARG A 333 -14.59 28.89 -13.69
CA ARG A 333 -16.06 28.78 -13.77
C ARG A 333 -16.52 27.46 -13.17
N VAL A 334 -17.46 27.52 -12.24
CA VAL A 334 -18.14 26.32 -11.72
C VAL A 334 -19.11 25.80 -12.78
N LEU A 335 -19.15 24.48 -12.97
CA LEU A 335 -19.82 23.83 -14.09
C LEU A 335 -21.08 23.09 -13.64
N ALA A 336 -22.11 23.14 -14.48
CA ALA A 336 -23.36 22.39 -14.38
C ALA A 336 -23.42 21.31 -15.48
N SER A 337 -22.29 20.66 -15.74
CA SER A 337 -22.13 19.67 -16.80
C SER A 337 -21.51 18.41 -16.23
N ALA A 338 -22.02 17.26 -16.67
CA ALA A 338 -21.49 15.96 -16.32
C ALA A 338 -21.20 15.12 -17.58
N TRP A 339 -20.36 14.10 -17.42
CA TRP A 339 -20.00 13.17 -18.47
C TRP A 339 -19.98 11.75 -17.92
N ILE A 340 -20.47 10.79 -18.69
CA ILE A 340 -20.31 9.38 -18.40
C ILE A 340 -19.22 8.84 -19.31
N ILE A 341 -18.20 8.22 -18.74
CA ILE A 341 -17.01 7.73 -19.44
C ILE A 341 -16.90 6.22 -19.21
N ASP A 342 -16.76 5.48 -20.31
CA ASP A 342 -16.48 4.05 -20.32
C ASP A 342 -14.95 3.82 -20.27
N PRO A 343 -14.44 2.85 -19.49
CA PRO A 343 -13.04 2.41 -19.53
C PRO A 343 -12.50 2.02 -20.93
N MET A 344 -13.36 1.86 -21.94
CA MET A 344 -13.01 1.64 -23.35
C MET A 344 -12.84 2.93 -24.17
N GLY A 345 -13.08 4.11 -23.57
CA GLY A 345 -12.88 5.43 -24.21
C GLY A 345 -14.14 6.02 -24.82
N ASN A 346 -15.24 5.25 -24.85
CA ASN A 346 -16.55 5.78 -25.19
C ASN A 346 -17.05 6.72 -24.10
N HIS A 347 -17.86 7.69 -24.48
CA HIS A 347 -18.38 8.67 -23.55
C HIS A 347 -19.77 9.15 -23.96
N LEU A 348 -20.52 9.64 -22.99
CA LEU A 348 -21.79 10.33 -23.16
C LEU A 348 -21.74 11.67 -22.42
N GLY A 349 -22.14 12.74 -23.10
CA GLY A 349 -22.26 14.07 -22.52
C GLY A 349 -21.91 15.21 -23.49
N PRO A 350 -21.93 16.48 -23.02
CA PRO A 350 -22.25 16.86 -21.65
C PRO A 350 -23.73 16.63 -21.30
N LEU A 351 -23.98 16.00 -20.15
CA LEU A 351 -25.29 15.94 -19.52
C LEU A 351 -25.50 17.23 -18.71
N ALA A 352 -26.65 17.86 -18.87
CA ALA A 352 -26.98 19.09 -18.15
C ALA A 352 -27.38 18.76 -16.71
N MET A 353 -26.61 19.26 -15.75
CA MET A 353 -27.02 19.28 -14.34
C MET A 353 -28.00 20.44 -14.12
N GLN A 354 -28.81 20.35 -13.08
CA GLN A 354 -29.77 21.38 -12.71
C GLN A 354 -29.07 22.63 -12.15
N SER A 355 -27.88 22.47 -11.58
CA SER A 355 -27.11 23.60 -11.06
C SER A 355 -25.60 23.37 -11.07
N PRO A 356 -24.79 24.44 -11.16
CA PRO A 356 -23.34 24.31 -11.08
C PRO A 356 -22.90 23.99 -9.66
N ARG A 357 -21.97 23.05 -9.49
CA ARG A 357 -21.48 22.63 -8.16
C ARG A 357 -19.99 22.26 -8.20
N TRP A 358 -19.19 22.80 -7.28
CA TRP A 358 -17.86 22.25 -6.95
C TRP A 358 -17.78 21.85 -5.47
N GLY A 359 -16.91 20.90 -5.11
CA GLY A 359 -16.76 20.46 -3.71
C GLY A 359 -18.05 19.87 -3.11
N HIS A 360 -18.92 19.33 -3.96
CA HIS A 360 -20.12 18.58 -3.58
C HIS A 360 -19.77 17.11 -3.34
N CYS A 361 -20.68 16.35 -2.73
CA CYS A 361 -20.57 14.90 -2.66
C CYS A 361 -21.44 14.25 -3.75
N SER A 362 -20.97 13.11 -4.27
CA SER A 362 -21.67 12.28 -5.22
C SER A 362 -21.76 10.86 -4.66
N THR A 363 -22.97 10.36 -4.48
CA THR A 363 -23.23 9.07 -3.82
C THR A 363 -24.06 8.20 -4.74
N LEU A 364 -23.58 6.99 -5.06
CA LEU A 364 -24.41 5.98 -5.71
C LEU A 364 -25.36 5.42 -4.66
N LEU A 365 -26.64 5.32 -4.99
CA LEU A 365 -27.67 4.76 -4.11
C LEU A 365 -28.46 3.70 -4.87
N PRO A 366 -28.95 2.67 -4.16
CA PRO A 366 -29.79 1.66 -4.78
C PRO A 366 -31.05 2.28 -5.36
N GLY A 367 -31.57 1.66 -6.41
CA GLY A 367 -32.78 2.07 -7.08
C GLY A 367 -34.07 1.77 -6.31
N LYS A 368 -35.15 1.60 -7.06
CA LYS A 368 -36.46 1.25 -6.50
C LYS A 368 -36.49 -0.17 -5.95
N ASP A 369 -35.64 -1.05 -6.48
CA ASP A 369 -35.52 -2.43 -6.03
C ASP A 369 -34.72 -2.58 -4.71
N ALA A 370 -34.11 -1.50 -4.22
CA ALA A 370 -33.26 -1.47 -3.04
C ALA A 370 -32.03 -2.40 -3.11
N LEU A 371 -31.59 -2.75 -4.33
CA LEU A 371 -30.39 -3.54 -4.58
C LEU A 371 -29.34 -2.66 -5.24
N GLU A 372 -28.10 -2.70 -4.77
CA GLU A 372 -27.00 -2.00 -5.42
C GLU A 372 -26.47 -2.77 -6.65
N GLY A 373 -25.92 -2.03 -7.61
CA GLY A 373 -25.31 -2.59 -8.80
C GLY A 373 -26.33 -2.97 -9.87
N THR A 374 -27.55 -2.46 -9.79
CA THR A 374 -28.62 -2.71 -10.75
C THR A 374 -28.81 -1.53 -11.70
N ALA A 375 -29.63 -1.69 -12.74
CA ALA A 375 -29.81 -0.66 -13.76
C ALA A 375 -30.67 0.53 -13.29
N ASP A 376 -31.42 0.37 -12.18
CA ASP A 376 -32.26 1.41 -11.59
C ASP A 376 -31.58 2.21 -10.48
N ASP A 377 -30.32 1.90 -10.16
CA ASP A 377 -29.49 2.74 -9.30
C ASP A 377 -29.44 4.19 -9.78
N ILE A 378 -29.20 5.07 -8.82
CA ILE A 378 -29.21 6.51 -9.03
C ILE A 378 -27.96 7.13 -8.42
N VAL A 379 -27.58 8.30 -8.93
CA VAL A 379 -26.48 9.07 -8.35
C VAL A 379 -27.03 10.35 -7.74
N LEU A 380 -26.90 10.50 -6.43
CA LEU A 380 -27.25 11.71 -5.69
C LEU A 380 -26.07 12.68 -5.65
N LEU A 381 -26.28 13.90 -6.14
CA LEU A 381 -25.39 15.03 -5.95
C LEU A 381 -25.98 15.96 -4.89
N THR A 382 -25.22 16.28 -3.85
CA THR A 382 -25.70 17.09 -2.72
C THR A 382 -24.72 18.19 -2.32
N GLY A 383 -25.27 19.37 -2.03
CA GLY A 383 -24.50 20.56 -1.66
C GLY A 383 -23.56 21.05 -2.77
N GLY A 384 -22.41 21.59 -2.37
CA GLY A 384 -21.41 22.22 -3.22
C GLY A 384 -21.46 23.74 -3.17
N TYR A 385 -20.55 24.39 -3.88
CA TYR A 385 -20.52 25.84 -4.08
C TYR A 385 -20.67 26.15 -5.57
N ASP A 386 -21.56 27.08 -5.91
CA ASP A 386 -22.02 27.31 -7.29
C ASP A 386 -21.29 28.45 -8.02
N GLY A 387 -20.33 29.08 -7.35
CA GLY A 387 -19.63 30.28 -7.82
C GLY A 387 -20.05 31.54 -7.06
N THR A 388 -21.26 31.54 -6.49
CA THR A 388 -21.86 32.67 -5.77
C THR A 388 -22.15 32.37 -4.30
N GLY A 389 -22.45 31.11 -3.96
CA GLY A 389 -22.72 30.69 -2.59
C GLY A 389 -22.69 29.17 -2.38
N ALA A 390 -22.70 28.76 -1.12
CA ALA A 390 -22.87 27.37 -0.71
C ALA A 390 -24.32 26.91 -0.97
N ARG A 391 -24.48 25.66 -1.40
CA ARG A 391 -25.76 25.07 -1.77
C ARG A 391 -26.30 24.14 -0.69
N ASP A 392 -27.62 24.14 -0.54
CA ASP A 392 -28.44 23.30 0.35
C ASP A 392 -29.35 22.31 -0.39
N ASP A 393 -29.34 22.34 -1.72
CA ASP A 393 -30.18 21.51 -2.57
C ASP A 393 -29.43 20.26 -3.06
N SER A 394 -30.21 19.31 -3.58
CA SER A 394 -29.70 18.08 -4.20
C SER A 394 -30.35 17.83 -5.55
N GLU A 395 -29.66 17.08 -6.40
CA GLU A 395 -30.18 16.58 -7.67
C GLU A 395 -29.78 15.11 -7.83
N VAL A 396 -30.57 14.34 -8.57
CA VAL A 396 -30.28 12.94 -8.85
C VAL A 396 -30.12 12.71 -10.34
N LEU A 397 -29.15 11.88 -10.71
CA LEU A 397 -29.03 11.32 -12.06
C LEU A 397 -29.85 10.02 -12.13
N LEU A 398 -30.80 9.98 -13.05
CA LEU A 398 -31.56 8.77 -13.36
C LEU A 398 -30.85 7.99 -14.47
N LEU A 399 -30.23 6.86 -14.13
CA LEU A 399 -29.49 6.03 -15.09
C LEU A 399 -30.39 5.31 -16.10
N GLN A 400 -31.60 4.95 -15.69
CA GLN A 400 -32.60 4.26 -16.51
C GLN A 400 -33.29 5.15 -17.56
N ALA A 401 -33.13 6.47 -17.48
CA ALA A 401 -33.65 7.37 -18.51
C ALA A 401 -32.82 7.19 -19.81
N ASP A 402 -33.46 7.35 -20.97
CA ASP A 402 -32.79 7.29 -22.27
C ASP A 402 -32.97 8.61 -23.05
N PRO A 403 -31.95 9.50 -23.06
CA PRO A 403 -30.67 9.37 -22.36
C PRO A 403 -30.78 9.61 -20.84
N PRO A 404 -29.77 9.22 -20.04
CA PRO A 404 -29.69 9.56 -18.62
C PRO A 404 -29.86 11.06 -18.38
N GLU A 405 -30.64 11.43 -17.36
CA GLU A 405 -30.98 12.82 -17.09
C GLU A 405 -30.90 13.17 -15.60
N PHE A 406 -30.56 14.44 -15.33
CA PHE A 406 -30.61 14.98 -13.97
C PHE A 406 -31.99 15.56 -13.70
N ILE A 407 -32.56 15.22 -12.54
CA ILE A 407 -33.77 15.86 -12.01
C ILE A 407 -33.48 16.49 -10.64
N SER A 408 -34.16 17.58 -10.33
CA SER A 408 -34.07 18.21 -9.01
C SER A 408 -34.72 17.34 -7.95
N VAL A 409 -34.15 17.32 -6.74
CA VAL A 409 -34.80 16.73 -5.57
C VAL A 409 -35.63 17.80 -4.88
N GLU A 410 -36.94 17.60 -4.78
CA GLU A 410 -37.84 18.48 -4.04
C GLU A 410 -37.67 18.23 -2.53
N SER A 411 -37.08 19.17 -1.80
CA SER A 411 -36.85 19.02 -0.35
C SER A 411 -38.03 19.54 0.47
N ASP A 412 -38.64 18.66 1.26
CA ASP A 412 -39.66 19.06 2.25
C ASP A 412 -39.01 19.84 3.40
N THR A 413 -37.79 19.46 3.75
CA THR A 413 -36.93 20.13 4.73
C THR A 413 -35.54 20.29 4.10
N PRO A 414 -35.11 21.53 3.79
CA PRO A 414 -33.84 21.77 3.13
C PRO A 414 -32.67 21.40 4.06
N SER A 415 -31.59 20.93 3.46
CA SER A 415 -30.34 20.68 4.19
C SER A 415 -29.66 22.01 4.56
N SER A 416 -28.71 21.98 5.48
CA SER A 416 -27.87 23.17 5.70
C SER A 416 -26.88 23.34 4.53
N PRO A 417 -26.71 24.57 3.99
CA PRO A 417 -25.79 24.81 2.89
C PRO A 417 -24.38 24.32 3.22
N ARG A 418 -23.74 23.58 2.30
CA ARG A 418 -22.41 23.02 2.55
C ARG A 418 -21.60 22.68 1.29
N PHE A 419 -20.29 22.89 1.33
CA PHE A 419 -19.31 22.36 0.38
C PHE A 419 -18.06 21.86 1.13
N GLU A 420 -17.25 21.00 0.50
CA GLU A 420 -16.12 20.29 1.16
C GLU A 420 -16.56 19.47 2.40
N HIS A 421 -17.81 19.01 2.38
CA HIS A 421 -18.37 18.09 3.38
C HIS A 421 -18.09 16.64 2.99
N SER A 422 -18.43 15.70 3.86
CA SER A 422 -18.41 14.27 3.56
C SER A 422 -19.84 13.70 3.58
N ALA A 423 -20.12 12.77 2.68
CA ALA A 423 -21.37 12.03 2.61
C ALA A 423 -21.08 10.54 2.79
N HIS A 424 -21.90 9.85 3.59
CA HIS A 424 -21.80 8.42 3.85
C HIS A 424 -23.18 7.79 3.58
N PRO A 425 -23.35 6.96 2.53
CA PRO A 425 -24.58 6.19 2.37
C PRO A 425 -24.74 5.23 3.56
N LEU A 426 -25.99 4.86 3.84
CA LEU A 426 -26.31 3.81 4.80
C LEU A 426 -26.84 2.60 4.03
N ASP A 427 -26.24 1.44 4.27
CA ASP A 427 -26.63 0.17 3.65
C ASP A 427 -28.14 -0.06 3.67
N ASN A 428 -28.70 -0.45 2.52
CA ASN A 428 -30.11 -0.82 2.30
C ASN A 428 -31.13 0.29 2.54
N LEU A 429 -30.70 1.55 2.62
CA LEU A 429 -31.57 2.69 2.78
C LEU A 429 -31.29 3.72 1.68
N ASN A 430 -32.35 4.36 1.18
CA ASN A 430 -32.24 5.60 0.39
C ASN A 430 -31.84 6.78 1.29
N THR A 431 -30.84 6.58 2.14
CA THR A 431 -30.44 7.47 3.23
C THR A 431 -28.96 7.77 3.18
N VAL A 432 -28.62 9.05 3.33
CA VAL A 432 -27.23 9.53 3.32
C VAL A 432 -26.97 10.40 4.55
N ILE A 433 -25.86 10.15 5.23
CA ILE A 433 -25.37 10.97 6.33
C ILE A 433 -24.40 12.03 5.79
N LEU A 434 -24.77 13.30 5.91
CA LEU A 434 -23.91 14.44 5.59
C LEU A 434 -23.24 14.96 6.85
N VAL A 435 -21.93 15.22 6.75
CA VAL A 435 -21.13 15.64 7.89
C VAL A 435 -20.29 16.84 7.55
N ALA A 436 -20.46 17.88 8.38
CA ALA A 436 -19.64 19.08 8.41
C ALA A 436 -19.54 19.81 7.05
N GLY A 437 -18.41 20.45 6.79
CA GLY A 437 -18.14 21.22 5.58
C GLY A 437 -18.13 22.72 5.84
N ARG A 438 -18.19 23.49 4.75
CA ARG A 438 -18.18 24.95 4.76
C ARG A 438 -19.47 25.50 4.21
N LEU A 439 -19.88 26.62 4.76
CA LEU A 439 -20.87 27.51 4.17
C LEU A 439 -20.26 28.92 4.03
N ASP A 440 -20.99 29.85 3.43
CA ASP A 440 -20.44 31.17 3.13
C ASP A 440 -19.96 31.91 4.39
N GLY A 441 -18.63 32.06 4.50
CA GLY A 441 -17.96 32.70 5.63
C GLY A 441 -18.01 31.92 6.95
N LYS A 442 -18.52 30.68 6.98
CA LYS A 442 -18.64 29.87 8.21
C LYS A 442 -18.32 28.39 8.01
N LEU A 443 -18.00 27.71 9.10
CA LEU A 443 -17.91 26.25 9.17
C LEU A 443 -19.25 25.65 9.58
N ASN A 444 -19.59 24.52 8.98
CA ASN A 444 -20.76 23.71 9.31
C ASN A 444 -20.31 22.56 10.23
N GLY A 445 -20.90 22.48 11.42
CA GLY A 445 -20.68 21.40 12.39
C GLY A 445 -21.84 20.41 12.46
N ILE A 446 -22.82 20.52 11.57
CA ILE A 446 -24.06 19.74 11.61
C ILE A 446 -23.87 18.38 10.93
N ILE A 447 -24.38 17.34 11.59
CA ILE A 447 -24.60 16.01 11.04
C ILE A 447 -26.08 15.93 10.62
N GLU A 448 -26.32 15.71 9.33
CA GLU A 448 -27.67 15.59 8.77
C GLU A 448 -27.89 14.21 8.14
N GLN A 449 -29.10 13.69 8.28
CA GLN A 449 -29.57 12.49 7.61
C GLN A 449 -30.57 12.92 6.53
N ILE A 450 -30.25 12.65 5.27
CA ILE A 450 -31.14 12.87 4.13
C ILE A 450 -31.79 11.55 3.79
N GLU A 451 -33.11 11.52 3.77
CA GLU A 451 -33.92 10.39 3.29
C GLU A 451 -34.56 10.75 1.95
N LEU A 452 -34.37 9.91 0.95
CA LEU A 452 -34.89 10.09 -0.40
C LEU A 452 -36.10 9.19 -0.66
N GLN A 453 -37.09 9.76 -1.33
CA GLN A 453 -38.29 9.07 -1.79
C GLN A 453 -38.50 9.32 -3.28
N PHE A 454 -38.80 8.26 -4.02
CA PHE A 454 -39.04 8.32 -5.46
C PHE A 454 -40.47 7.93 -5.77
N THR A 455 -41.15 8.74 -6.58
CA THR A 455 -42.53 8.49 -7.00
C THR A 455 -42.62 8.49 -8.52
N ASP A 456 -43.11 7.39 -9.09
CA ASP A 456 -43.45 7.30 -10.50
C ASP A 456 -44.71 8.11 -10.79
N THR A 457 -44.62 9.10 -11.67
CA THR A 457 -45.77 9.87 -12.12
C THR A 457 -45.96 9.74 -13.63
N VAL A 458 -47.12 10.15 -14.13
CA VAL A 458 -47.38 10.21 -15.59
C VAL A 458 -46.37 11.13 -16.31
N SER A 459 -45.81 12.11 -15.59
CA SER A 459 -44.81 13.06 -16.10
C SER A 459 -43.35 12.60 -15.93
N GLY A 460 -43.11 11.39 -15.41
CA GLY A 460 -41.77 10.88 -15.10
C GLY A 460 -41.55 10.65 -13.60
N ILE A 461 -40.31 10.34 -13.23
CA ILE A 461 -39.94 10.09 -11.84
C ILE A 461 -39.81 11.43 -11.11
N LYS A 462 -40.39 11.52 -9.91
CA LYS A 462 -40.15 12.61 -8.98
C LYS A 462 -39.27 12.14 -7.83
N ALA A 463 -38.30 12.95 -7.45
CA ALA A 463 -37.45 12.74 -6.29
C ALA A 463 -37.81 13.75 -5.20
N GLN A 464 -38.06 13.27 -3.99
CA GLN A 464 -38.32 14.08 -2.81
C GLN A 464 -37.33 13.74 -1.70
N SER A 465 -36.94 14.73 -0.89
CA SER A 465 -36.10 14.49 0.27
C SER A 465 -36.66 15.09 1.55
N ILE A 466 -36.41 14.39 2.66
CA ILE A 466 -36.60 14.89 4.01
C ILE A 466 -35.24 14.87 4.70
N THR A 467 -34.85 16.00 5.27
CA THR A 467 -33.57 16.17 5.95
C THR A 467 -33.79 16.33 7.45
N HIS A 468 -33.03 15.57 8.23
CA HIS A 468 -33.02 15.65 9.69
C HIS A 468 -31.65 16.02 10.19
N GLN A 469 -31.53 17.07 11.01
CA GLN A 469 -30.35 17.25 11.82
C GLN A 469 -30.33 16.16 12.91
N VAL A 470 -29.33 15.28 12.86
CA VAL A 470 -29.21 14.13 13.76
C VAL A 470 -28.13 14.30 14.82
N GLY A 471 -27.19 15.22 14.63
CA GLY A 471 -26.12 15.49 15.58
C GLY A 471 -25.31 16.74 15.27
N GLU A 472 -24.38 17.05 16.16
CA GLU A 472 -23.49 18.21 16.06
C GLU A 472 -22.07 17.85 16.49
N LEU A 473 -21.09 18.33 15.71
CA LEU A 473 -19.67 18.26 16.02
C LEU A 473 -19.31 19.27 17.10
N ARG A 474 -18.42 18.88 18.00
CA ARG A 474 -17.79 19.82 18.93
C ARG A 474 -16.79 20.72 18.21
N PHE A 475 -16.19 20.22 17.14
CA PHE A 475 -15.28 21.00 16.31
C PHE A 475 -15.80 21.02 14.87
N PRO A 476 -16.58 22.06 14.49
CA PRO A 476 -16.97 22.29 13.11
C PRO A 476 -15.72 22.31 12.22
N ARG A 477 -15.75 21.57 11.11
CA ARG A 477 -14.55 21.29 10.30
C ARG A 477 -14.87 21.01 8.84
N HIS A 478 -13.87 21.14 8.00
CA HIS A 478 -13.88 20.68 6.60
C HIS A 478 -12.51 20.10 6.24
N GLN A 479 -12.40 19.44 5.07
CA GLN A 479 -11.16 18.74 4.67
C GLN A 479 -10.67 17.72 5.71
N HIS A 480 -11.60 17.17 6.50
CA HIS A 480 -11.37 16.11 7.47
C HIS A 480 -11.36 14.74 6.79
N GLY A 481 -10.75 13.76 7.46
CA GLY A 481 -10.97 12.35 7.15
C GLY A 481 -12.21 11.89 7.90
N SER A 482 -13.13 11.23 7.23
CA SER A 482 -14.29 10.59 7.86
C SER A 482 -14.54 9.23 7.27
N ILE A 483 -15.02 8.31 8.10
CA ILE A 483 -15.42 6.97 7.70
C ILE A 483 -16.67 6.56 8.49
N LEU A 484 -17.53 5.78 7.85
CA LEU A 484 -18.65 5.12 8.49
C LEU A 484 -18.36 3.62 8.50
N PHE A 485 -18.24 3.02 9.69
CA PHE A 485 -18.17 1.58 9.84
C PHE A 485 -19.57 1.01 10.04
N GLU A 486 -19.99 0.09 9.17
CA GLU A 486 -21.35 -0.48 9.15
C GLU A 486 -21.46 -1.85 9.85
N ASP A 487 -20.44 -2.21 10.63
CA ASP A 487 -20.25 -3.49 11.32
C ASP A 487 -21.36 -3.94 12.30
N SER A 488 -22.39 -3.12 12.53
CA SER A 488 -23.41 -3.33 13.55
C SER A 488 -24.72 -2.58 13.25
N GLU A 489 -25.79 -2.92 13.97
CA GLU A 489 -27.09 -2.21 13.92
C GLU A 489 -26.99 -0.68 14.19
N GLN A 490 -25.86 -0.19 14.71
CA GLN A 490 -25.61 1.22 14.94
C GLN A 490 -24.28 1.61 14.31
N PRO A 491 -24.26 2.03 13.03
CA PRO A 491 -23.02 2.38 12.33
C PRO A 491 -22.18 3.40 13.10
N LEU A 492 -20.86 3.22 13.10
CA LEU A 492 -19.92 4.12 13.76
C LEU A 492 -19.33 5.12 12.76
N LEU A 493 -19.79 6.36 12.84
CA LEU A 493 -19.18 7.48 12.14
C LEU A 493 -17.97 7.97 12.94
N LEU A 494 -16.79 7.95 12.34
CA LEU A 494 -15.56 8.50 12.90
C LEU A 494 -15.04 9.65 12.03
N LEU A 495 -14.61 10.72 12.68
CA LEU A 495 -13.96 11.86 12.06
C LEU A 495 -12.59 12.10 12.69
N TYR A 496 -11.61 12.39 11.84
CA TYR A 496 -10.26 12.76 12.25
C TYR A 496 -9.73 13.94 11.44
N GLY A 497 -8.96 14.79 12.10
CA GLY A 497 -8.31 15.94 11.48
C GLY A 497 -9.28 16.97 10.94
N GLY A 498 -8.86 17.64 9.86
CA GLY A 498 -9.57 18.72 9.20
C GLY A 498 -9.15 20.10 9.69
N TYR A 499 -9.66 21.10 9.01
CA TYR A 499 -9.48 22.50 9.35
C TYR A 499 -10.77 23.02 10.02
N GLY A 500 -10.64 23.54 11.24
CA GLY A 500 -11.77 23.94 12.08
C GLY A 500 -11.39 24.37 13.50
N GLY A 501 -12.36 24.63 14.38
CA GLY A 501 -12.08 25.18 15.71
C GLY A 501 -12.91 24.61 16.84
N SER A 502 -12.49 24.91 18.07
CA SER A 502 -13.11 24.41 19.30
C SER A 502 -14.31 25.24 19.71
N LEU A 503 -15.50 24.91 19.20
CA LEU A 503 -16.71 25.71 19.46
C LEU A 503 -17.94 24.82 19.51
N GLY A 504 -18.75 24.97 20.56
CA GLY A 504 -20.05 24.30 20.68
C GLY A 504 -21.17 24.92 19.84
N ASN A 505 -20.86 25.62 18.75
CA ASN A 505 -21.86 26.22 17.85
C ASN A 505 -21.82 25.51 16.49
N PRO A 506 -22.95 25.08 15.92
CA PRO A 506 -23.00 24.43 14.60
C PRO A 506 -22.53 25.33 13.45
N HIS A 507 -22.51 26.66 13.61
CA HIS A 507 -22.08 27.60 12.58
C HIS A 507 -21.07 28.61 13.10
N VAL A 508 -19.82 28.46 12.68
CA VAL A 508 -18.67 29.16 13.25
C VAL A 508 -18.05 30.11 12.23
N GLN A 509 -17.70 31.33 12.63
CA GLN A 509 -17.04 32.30 11.74
C GLN A 509 -15.68 31.79 11.26
N TYR A 510 -15.38 32.06 9.99
CA TYR A 510 -14.12 31.65 9.37
C TYR A 510 -13.00 32.67 9.67
N ASP A 511 -12.43 32.64 10.87
CA ASP A 511 -11.34 33.51 11.31
C ASP A 511 -10.20 32.74 11.99
N ALA A 512 -9.10 33.42 12.33
CA ALA A 512 -7.89 32.79 12.88
C ALA A 512 -8.08 32.23 14.31
N GLU A 513 -9.08 32.69 15.05
CA GLU A 513 -9.38 32.20 16.40
C GLU A 513 -10.17 30.88 16.32
N HIS A 514 -11.07 30.81 15.35
CA HIS A 514 -12.00 29.72 15.15
C HIS A 514 -11.57 28.69 14.09
N CYS A 515 -10.52 28.94 13.32
CA CYS A 515 -9.99 28.00 12.34
C CYS A 515 -8.55 27.63 12.65
N ARG A 516 -8.32 26.35 12.96
CA ARG A 516 -7.01 25.73 13.16
C ARG A 516 -7.02 24.30 12.61
N VAL A 517 -5.85 23.69 12.46
CA VAL A 517 -5.81 22.26 12.13
C VAL A 517 -6.15 21.48 13.40
N ILE A 518 -7.13 20.57 13.29
CA ILE A 518 -7.63 19.78 14.42
C ILE A 518 -6.85 18.46 14.47
N ASP A 519 -6.55 17.99 15.68
CA ASP A 519 -6.00 16.65 15.96
C ASP A 519 -6.98 15.78 16.75
N SER A 520 -8.07 16.36 17.24
CA SER A 520 -9.05 15.71 18.10
C SER A 520 -10.07 14.90 17.28
N PRO A 521 -10.09 13.56 17.40
CA PRO A 521 -11.10 12.74 16.76
C PRO A 521 -12.49 12.94 17.38
N GLU A 522 -13.53 12.70 16.60
CA GLU A 522 -14.91 12.62 17.09
C GLU A 522 -15.60 11.39 16.53
N ALA A 523 -16.34 10.67 17.38
CA ALA A 523 -17.02 9.44 17.02
C ALA A 523 -18.51 9.51 17.39
N PHE A 524 -19.37 8.98 16.51
CA PHE A 524 -20.83 8.98 16.67
C PHE A 524 -21.41 7.63 16.26
N ARG A 525 -22.28 7.07 17.10
CA ARG A 525 -23.12 5.93 16.70
C ARG A 525 -24.40 6.47 16.06
N ILE A 526 -24.59 6.17 14.79
CA ILE A 526 -25.74 6.59 13.99
C ILE A 526 -26.91 5.65 14.25
N ARG A 527 -28.10 6.21 14.48
CA ARG A 527 -29.34 5.45 14.61
C ARG A 527 -30.35 5.94 13.58
N PRO A 528 -30.37 5.33 12.39
CA PRO A 528 -31.17 5.82 11.26
C PRO A 528 -32.66 5.96 11.59
N ASP A 529 -33.25 4.94 12.22
CA ASP A 529 -34.69 4.92 12.56
C ASP A 529 -35.11 6.04 13.51
N SER A 530 -34.28 6.29 14.54
CA SER A 530 -34.54 7.33 15.53
C SER A 530 -33.99 8.70 15.12
N ARG A 531 -33.34 8.81 13.96
CA ARG A 531 -32.75 10.04 13.40
C ARG A 531 -31.87 10.75 14.42
N PHE A 532 -30.96 9.99 15.03
CA PHE A 532 -30.13 10.46 16.12
C PHE A 532 -28.69 9.94 16.02
N ALA A 533 -27.72 10.84 16.13
CA ALA A 533 -26.31 10.52 16.20
C ALA A 533 -25.80 10.67 17.63
N ARG A 534 -25.58 9.55 18.32
CA ARG A 534 -25.08 9.55 19.69
C ARG A 534 -23.57 9.70 19.70
N LYS A 535 -23.06 10.79 20.26
CA LYS A 535 -21.62 10.95 20.49
C LYS A 535 -21.07 9.84 21.37
N VAL A 536 -19.96 9.24 20.94
CA VAL A 536 -19.21 8.21 21.66
C VAL A 536 -17.96 8.83 22.26
N LEU A 537 -17.64 8.46 23.50
CA LEU A 537 -16.42 8.90 24.16
C LEU A 537 -15.23 8.07 23.65
N ILE A 538 -14.13 8.76 23.38
CA ILE A 538 -12.86 8.15 22.99
C ILE A 538 -11.96 8.09 24.23
N GLU A 539 -11.31 6.97 24.46
CA GLU A 539 -10.41 6.78 25.60
C GLU A 539 -9.01 7.38 25.30
N ASP A 540 -8.77 8.61 25.79
CA ASP A 540 -7.60 9.45 25.43
C ASP A 540 -6.24 9.06 26.06
N ALA A 541 -6.20 8.13 27.03
CA ALA A 541 -4.99 7.95 27.86
C ALA A 541 -3.80 7.29 27.14
N GLU A 542 -4.00 6.65 25.97
CA GLU A 542 -2.95 5.94 25.21
C GLU A 542 -3.04 6.13 23.69
N SER A 543 -3.86 7.06 23.18
CA SER A 543 -3.97 7.29 21.74
C SER A 543 -2.74 8.04 21.21
N ASN A 544 -1.88 7.34 20.48
CA ASN A 544 -0.73 7.90 19.77
C ASN A 544 -1.18 8.68 18.51
N LEU A 545 -1.95 9.75 18.72
CA LEU A 545 -2.58 10.51 17.64
C LEU A 545 -1.55 10.96 16.58
N PRO A 546 -1.87 10.85 15.28
CA PRO A 546 -1.01 11.31 14.17
C PRO A 546 -0.66 12.83 14.17
N GLY A 547 -1.20 13.59 15.13
CA GLY A 547 -1.11 15.03 15.25
C GLY A 547 -2.09 15.76 14.32
N PRO A 548 -2.10 17.10 14.34
CA PRO A 548 -3.05 17.90 13.57
C PRO A 548 -2.80 17.75 12.07
N ARG A 549 -3.82 17.41 11.28
CA ARG A 549 -3.73 17.27 9.81
C ARG A 549 -5.01 17.69 9.10
N ARG A 550 -4.91 18.23 7.88
CA ARG A 550 -6.06 18.49 6.97
C ARG A 550 -5.78 17.99 5.56
N GLY A 551 -6.81 17.92 4.72
CA GLY A 551 -6.69 17.42 3.34
C GLY A 551 -6.51 15.90 3.31
N LEU A 552 -7.14 15.25 4.29
CA LEU A 552 -6.97 13.85 4.62
C LEU A 552 -7.85 12.94 3.75
N ARG A 553 -7.42 11.69 3.59
CA ARG A 553 -8.27 10.59 3.17
C ARG A 553 -8.21 9.51 4.26
N LEU A 554 -9.39 9.09 4.70
CA LEU A 554 -9.56 7.95 5.58
C LEU A 554 -10.35 6.91 4.80
N HIS A 555 -9.74 5.74 4.58
CA HIS A 555 -10.30 4.70 3.71
C HIS A 555 -10.40 3.39 4.47
N PRO A 556 -11.51 2.63 4.38
CA PRO A 556 -11.64 1.33 5.04
C PRO A 556 -10.52 0.36 4.63
N LEU A 557 -10.09 -0.50 5.55
CA LEU A 557 -9.17 -1.61 5.27
C LEU A 557 -9.90 -2.95 5.47
N GLY A 558 -9.96 -3.73 4.40
CA GLY A 558 -10.54 -5.07 4.41
C GLY A 558 -12.05 -5.10 4.68
N ASP A 559 -12.59 -6.32 4.85
CA ASP A 559 -13.97 -6.51 5.27
C ASP A 559 -14.07 -6.27 6.79
N SER A 560 -14.75 -5.17 7.15
CA SER A 560 -14.96 -4.74 8.55
C SER A 560 -15.52 -5.85 9.45
N SER A 561 -16.22 -6.84 8.88
CA SER A 561 -16.82 -7.96 9.59
C SER A 561 -15.84 -9.06 10.01
N ALA A 562 -14.70 -9.21 9.32
CA ALA A 562 -13.76 -10.32 9.52
C ALA A 562 -12.49 -9.91 10.30
N GLN A 563 -12.06 -8.65 10.20
CA GLN A 563 -10.81 -8.14 10.79
C GLN A 563 -11.01 -6.99 11.79
N GLY A 564 -12.27 -6.64 12.08
CA GLY A 564 -12.63 -5.48 12.89
C GLY A 564 -12.55 -4.16 12.10
N ASN A 565 -12.97 -3.07 12.75
CA ASN A 565 -13.01 -1.75 12.13
C ASN A 565 -11.60 -1.17 11.96
N ARG A 566 -11.08 -1.25 10.74
CA ARG A 566 -9.75 -0.74 10.37
C ARG A 566 -9.85 0.26 9.23
N ALA A 567 -8.96 1.25 9.23
CA ALA A 567 -8.91 2.24 8.16
C ALA A 567 -7.48 2.75 7.92
N LEU A 568 -7.16 3.07 6.68
CA LEU A 568 -5.93 3.72 6.30
C LEU A 568 -6.14 5.24 6.24
N LEU A 569 -5.39 5.96 7.07
CA LEU A 569 -5.24 7.40 7.01
C LEU A 569 -4.04 7.74 6.14
N VAL A 570 -4.28 8.35 5.00
CA VAL A 570 -3.23 8.88 4.11
C VAL A 570 -3.39 10.37 3.89
N ALA A 571 -2.34 10.97 3.33
CA ALA A 571 -2.27 12.37 2.95
C ALA A 571 -2.32 13.35 4.14
N GLY A 572 -2.09 14.62 3.82
CA GLY A 572 -2.42 15.74 4.68
C GLY A 572 -1.24 16.63 5.06
N THR A 573 -1.55 17.73 5.74
CA THR A 573 -0.60 18.81 6.03
C THR A 573 -0.85 19.48 7.38
N ARG A 574 0.21 20.00 8.05
CA ARG A 574 0.16 20.67 9.38
C ARG A 574 -0.02 22.19 9.32
N ARG A 575 -0.50 22.74 8.21
CA ARG A 575 -0.38 24.18 7.92
C ARG A 575 -1.00 25.05 8.99
N GLU A 576 -0.27 26.05 9.46
CA GLU A 576 -0.81 27.08 10.35
C GLU A 576 -1.95 27.88 9.70
N PRO A 577 -2.86 28.47 10.50
CA PRO A 577 -4.06 29.11 9.97
C PRO A 577 -3.78 30.27 9.01
N THR A 578 -4.31 30.21 7.79
CA THR A 578 -4.38 31.36 6.89
C THR A 578 -5.83 31.73 6.61
N ARG A 579 -6.12 33.03 6.45
CA ARG A 579 -7.45 33.53 6.03
C ARG A 579 -7.87 32.97 4.67
N ASP A 580 -6.89 32.64 3.84
CA ASP A 580 -7.08 31.97 2.57
C ASP A 580 -6.49 30.56 2.62
N ALA A 581 -7.36 29.57 2.84
CA ALA A 581 -7.00 28.14 2.89
C ALA A 581 -6.52 27.59 1.54
N LEU A 582 -6.60 28.38 0.46
CA LEU A 582 -6.15 28.07 -0.90
C LEU A 582 -4.79 28.72 -1.26
N SER A 583 -4.22 29.56 -0.41
CA SER A 583 -2.92 30.21 -0.68
C SER A 583 -1.77 29.19 -0.71
N SER A 584 -0.71 29.40 -1.50
CA SER A 584 0.33 28.38 -1.80
C SER A 584 1.58 28.41 -0.90
N PHE A 585 1.60 29.11 0.23
CA PHE A 585 2.85 29.38 0.96
C PHE A 585 2.97 28.65 2.32
N GLN A 586 3.90 27.67 2.33
CA GLN A 586 4.65 27.03 3.42
C GLN A 586 3.92 26.18 4.48
N VAL A 587 4.42 24.93 4.66
CA VAL A 587 4.08 23.95 5.73
C VAL A 587 5.18 22.91 5.94
N ALA A 588 5.20 22.30 7.13
CA ALA A 588 5.95 21.10 7.54
C ALA A 588 5.42 19.79 6.93
N GLU A 589 6.35 18.91 6.57
CA GLU A 589 6.10 17.68 5.80
C GLU A 589 5.35 16.61 6.62
N LEU A 590 4.22 16.12 6.10
CA LEU A 590 3.53 14.94 6.64
C LEU A 590 3.44 13.83 5.60
N ARG A 591 4.33 12.86 5.72
CA ARG A 591 4.43 11.74 4.79
C ARG A 591 3.96 10.41 5.39
N THR A 592 3.94 10.30 6.71
CA THR A 592 3.58 9.06 7.40
C THR A 592 2.07 8.81 7.32
N SER A 593 1.69 7.68 6.74
CA SER A 593 0.34 7.11 6.76
C SER A 593 0.15 6.27 8.02
N TYR A 594 -1.10 6.10 8.44
CA TYR A 594 -1.45 5.36 9.66
C TYR A 594 -2.58 4.37 9.39
N VAL A 595 -2.45 3.16 9.90
CA VAL A 595 -3.56 2.25 10.11
C VAL A 595 -4.24 2.65 11.41
N LEU A 596 -5.51 2.99 11.31
CA LEU A 596 -6.40 3.08 12.44
C LEU A 596 -6.97 1.70 12.72
N GLU A 597 -6.88 1.26 13.96
CA GLU A 597 -7.66 0.14 14.50
C GLU A 597 -8.63 0.68 15.55
N GLN A 598 -9.90 0.34 15.40
CA GLN A 598 -10.96 0.74 16.31
C GLN A 598 -11.43 -0.45 17.14
N GLU A 599 -11.34 -0.31 18.47
CA GLU A 599 -11.81 -1.33 19.42
C GLU A 599 -12.96 -0.80 20.28
N GLU A 600 -13.97 -1.63 20.53
CA GLU A 600 -15.00 -1.33 21.52
C GLU A 600 -14.54 -1.71 22.92
N THR A 601 -14.77 -0.82 23.89
CA THR A 601 -14.45 -1.09 25.29
C THR A 601 -15.70 -1.47 26.09
N ARG A 602 -15.51 -2.16 27.22
CA ARG A 602 -16.59 -2.66 28.10
C ARG A 602 -17.54 -1.60 28.67
N HIS A 603 -17.28 -0.31 28.46
CA HIS A 603 -18.08 0.82 28.97
C HIS A 603 -18.77 1.64 27.87
N GLY A 604 -18.86 1.13 26.65
CA GLY A 604 -19.46 1.86 25.53
C GLY A 604 -18.62 3.06 25.07
N LYS A 605 -17.32 3.04 25.37
CA LYS A 605 -16.32 3.93 24.77
C LYS A 605 -15.61 3.22 23.64
N VAL A 606 -15.00 3.99 22.77
CA VAL A 606 -14.15 3.48 21.70
C VAL A 606 -12.69 3.80 22.00
N ARG A 607 -11.81 2.84 21.73
CA ARG A 607 -10.36 3.04 21.71
C ARG A 607 -9.91 3.09 20.25
N LEU A 608 -9.04 4.05 19.95
CA LEU A 608 -8.43 4.22 18.64
C LEU A 608 -6.94 3.99 18.77
N ARG A 609 -6.40 3.03 18.01
CA ARG A 609 -4.96 2.76 17.92
C ARG A 609 -4.47 3.18 16.55
N TRP A 610 -3.45 4.04 16.49
CA TRP A 610 -2.90 4.55 15.23
C TRP A 610 -1.53 3.93 14.99
N ILE A 611 -1.44 2.95 14.12
CA ILE A 611 -0.20 2.23 13.81
C ILE A 611 0.43 2.88 12.57
N PRO A 612 1.69 3.34 12.61
CA PRO A 612 2.38 3.81 11.41
C PRO A 612 2.37 2.72 10.33
N ALA A 613 1.89 3.06 9.13
CA ALA A 613 1.59 2.11 8.07
C ALA A 613 2.59 2.18 6.91
N GLY A 614 3.08 3.37 6.59
CA GLY A 614 4.08 3.58 5.54
C GLY A 614 4.27 5.06 5.22
N ARG A 615 5.46 5.45 4.78
CA ARG A 615 5.80 6.85 4.48
C ARG A 615 5.71 7.14 2.98
N LEU A 616 4.79 8.02 2.59
CA LEU A 616 4.67 8.50 1.21
C LEU A 616 6.01 9.13 0.74
N PRO A 617 6.38 8.97 -0.54
CA PRO A 617 7.63 9.50 -1.08
C PRO A 617 7.72 11.03 -1.01
N LEU A 618 6.58 11.71 -0.89
CA LEU A 618 6.44 13.15 -0.67
C LEU A 618 5.14 13.45 0.10
N GLU A 619 5.01 14.67 0.58
CA GLU A 619 3.74 15.17 1.11
C GLU A 619 2.72 15.26 -0.02
N MET A 620 1.57 14.62 0.15
CA MET A 620 0.47 14.66 -0.80
C MET A 620 -0.74 15.24 -0.08
N VAL A 621 -1.21 16.41 -0.52
CA VAL A 621 -2.43 17.04 -0.01
C VAL A 621 -3.51 16.92 -1.06
N GLY A 622 -4.69 16.41 -0.66
CA GLY A 622 -5.80 16.21 -1.59
C GLY A 622 -5.51 15.16 -2.65
N SER A 623 -4.68 14.16 -2.34
CA SER A 623 -4.47 13.01 -3.20
C SER A 623 -5.79 12.25 -3.42
N CYS A 624 -5.87 11.59 -4.56
CA CYS A 624 -6.92 10.63 -4.80
C CYS A 624 -6.58 9.28 -4.14
N ILE A 625 -7.63 8.52 -3.84
CA ILE A 625 -7.54 7.18 -3.27
C ILE A 625 -8.54 6.28 -4.01
N ALA A 626 -8.14 5.07 -4.37
CA ALA A 626 -9.01 4.07 -4.97
C ALA A 626 -8.62 2.68 -4.52
N GLU A 627 -9.61 1.81 -4.35
CA GLU A 627 -9.40 0.39 -4.09
C GLU A 627 -9.09 -0.32 -5.43
N LEU A 628 -8.15 -1.25 -5.38
CA LEU A 628 -7.71 -2.08 -6.49
C LEU A 628 -8.14 -3.54 -6.25
N PRO A 629 -8.20 -4.36 -7.31
CA PRO A 629 -8.44 -5.79 -7.16
C PRO A 629 -7.47 -6.46 -6.18
N GLY A 630 -8.03 -7.31 -5.31
CA GLY A 630 -7.31 -7.94 -4.19
C GLY A 630 -7.28 -7.09 -2.93
N GLY A 631 -8.04 -5.99 -2.88
CA GLY A 631 -8.17 -5.12 -1.72
C GLY A 631 -7.04 -4.09 -1.58
N ARG A 632 -6.03 -4.08 -2.46
CA ARG A 632 -4.93 -3.10 -2.42
C ARG A 632 -5.44 -1.68 -2.63
N ILE A 633 -4.70 -0.68 -2.18
CA ILE A 633 -5.16 0.71 -2.21
C ILE A 633 -4.18 1.57 -3.01
N LEU A 634 -4.66 2.20 -4.08
CA LEU A 634 -3.92 3.20 -4.83
C LEU A 634 -4.10 4.56 -4.18
N VAL A 635 -2.99 5.25 -3.92
CA VAL A 635 -2.95 6.68 -3.55
C VAL A 635 -2.15 7.42 -4.60
N ALA A 636 -2.72 8.44 -5.22
CA ALA A 636 -2.06 9.12 -6.34
C ALA A 636 -2.31 10.63 -6.38
N GLY A 637 -1.33 11.36 -6.90
CA GLY A 637 -1.33 12.81 -7.11
C GLY A 637 -1.68 13.67 -5.90
N GLY A 638 -2.40 14.77 -6.13
CA GLY A 638 -2.57 15.85 -5.16
C GLY A 638 -1.53 16.94 -5.35
N SER A 639 -1.23 17.67 -4.27
CA SER A 639 -0.23 18.74 -4.27
C SER A 639 0.81 18.55 -3.17
N ASP A 640 2.03 19.04 -3.43
CA ASP A 640 3.13 19.08 -2.47
C ASP A 640 2.98 20.24 -1.46
N ARG A 641 3.97 20.38 -0.57
CA ARG A 641 4.04 21.46 0.44
C ARG A 641 4.00 22.88 -0.12
N ASN A 642 4.33 23.07 -1.40
CA ASN A 642 4.34 24.35 -2.09
C ASN A 642 3.04 24.59 -2.87
N GLY A 643 2.07 23.67 -2.77
CA GLY A 643 0.86 23.69 -3.58
C GLY A 643 1.08 23.31 -5.04
N MET A 644 2.26 22.80 -5.39
CA MET A 644 2.55 22.33 -6.74
C MET A 644 1.93 20.95 -6.93
N PRO A 645 1.30 20.66 -8.09
CA PRO A 645 0.80 19.32 -8.38
C PRO A 645 1.91 18.28 -8.25
N THR A 646 1.59 17.11 -7.73
CA THR A 646 2.47 15.95 -7.77
C THR A 646 1.91 14.89 -8.70
N ALA A 647 2.82 14.20 -9.41
CA ALA A 647 2.48 13.09 -10.28
C ALA A 647 2.64 11.73 -9.60
N GLU A 648 2.88 11.72 -8.30
CA GLU A 648 3.35 10.52 -7.61
C GLU A 648 2.22 9.58 -7.24
N ALA A 649 2.51 8.29 -7.19
CA ALA A 649 1.52 7.26 -6.98
C ALA A 649 2.11 6.06 -6.23
N VAL A 650 1.34 5.54 -5.29
CA VAL A 650 1.78 4.51 -4.33
C VAL A 650 0.65 3.50 -4.16
N ILE A 651 1.00 2.22 -4.07
CA ILE A 651 0.09 1.12 -3.74
C ILE A 651 0.35 0.70 -2.30
N PHE A 652 -0.71 0.66 -1.52
CA PHE A 652 -0.72 0.16 -0.15
C PHE A 652 -1.31 -1.25 -0.12
N ASP A 653 -0.70 -2.11 0.68
CA ASP A 653 -1.27 -3.40 1.06
C ASP A 653 -2.39 -3.16 2.08
N SER A 654 -3.56 -3.74 1.84
CA SER A 654 -4.71 -3.49 2.72
C SER A 654 -4.69 -4.26 4.02
N PHE A 655 -3.86 -5.30 4.12
CA PHE A 655 -3.76 -6.08 5.34
C PHE A 655 -2.84 -5.40 6.36
N SER A 656 -1.61 -5.09 5.96
CA SER A 656 -0.59 -4.44 6.79
C SER A 656 -0.75 -2.92 6.86
N GLY A 657 -1.33 -2.30 5.82
CA GLY A 657 -1.24 -0.86 5.60
C GLY A 657 0.13 -0.40 5.10
N GLY A 658 1.05 -1.34 4.84
CA GLY A 658 2.37 -1.13 4.26
C GLY A 658 2.33 -0.51 2.88
N ILE A 659 3.40 0.19 2.49
CA ILE A 659 3.61 0.53 1.07
C ILE A 659 4.08 -0.75 0.36
N GLU A 660 3.26 -1.27 -0.54
CA GLU A 660 3.60 -2.41 -1.39
C GLU A 660 4.50 -1.98 -2.56
N ARG A 661 4.14 -0.87 -3.24
CA ARG A 661 4.84 -0.40 -4.46
C ARG A 661 4.77 1.13 -4.63
N ILE A 662 5.82 1.70 -5.24
CA ILE A 662 5.80 3.07 -5.77
C ILE A 662 5.66 2.98 -7.30
N CYS A 663 4.65 3.62 -7.86
CA CYS A 663 4.35 3.60 -9.28
C CYS A 663 5.18 4.66 -10.03
N LYS A 664 5.34 4.46 -11.35
CA LYS A 664 5.83 5.54 -12.22
C LYS A 664 4.95 6.78 -12.06
N PRO A 665 5.52 7.99 -12.16
CA PRO A 665 4.74 9.21 -12.09
C PRO A 665 3.66 9.26 -13.18
N LEU A 666 2.49 9.81 -12.85
CA LEU A 666 1.38 10.13 -13.75
C LEU A 666 1.78 11.14 -14.86
N SER A 667 2.94 11.78 -14.71
CA SER A 667 3.43 12.85 -15.58
C SER A 667 3.84 12.36 -16.97
N ARG A 668 3.75 13.25 -17.96
CA ARG A 668 4.14 12.96 -19.35
C ARG A 668 5.27 13.88 -19.79
N GLU A 669 6.20 13.36 -20.60
CA GLU A 669 7.12 14.24 -21.34
C GLU A 669 6.37 15.02 -22.43
N SER A 670 6.48 16.35 -22.36
CA SER A 670 5.96 17.29 -23.36
C SER A 670 7.12 18.03 -24.03
N ALA A 671 6.82 18.70 -25.16
CA ALA A 671 7.79 19.56 -25.84
C ALA A 671 8.32 20.74 -25.00
N ARG A 672 7.69 21.02 -23.84
CA ARG A 672 8.10 22.07 -22.89
C ARG A 672 8.72 21.52 -21.59
N GLY A 673 8.86 20.20 -21.46
CA GLY A 673 9.30 19.53 -20.23
C GLY A 673 8.28 18.53 -19.70
N VAL A 674 8.44 18.10 -18.45
CA VAL A 674 7.53 17.17 -17.77
C VAL A 674 6.24 17.88 -17.41
N GLU A 675 5.12 17.43 -17.96
CA GLU A 675 3.79 17.95 -17.66
C GLU A 675 3.27 17.33 -16.36
N MET A 676 2.99 18.18 -15.38
CA MET A 676 2.45 17.78 -14.08
C MET A 676 0.92 17.70 -14.11
N LEU A 677 0.37 16.67 -13.45
CA LEU A 677 -1.07 16.42 -13.38
C LEU A 677 -1.58 16.60 -11.96
N LEU A 678 -2.69 17.34 -11.82
CA LEU A 678 -3.50 17.31 -10.61
C LEU A 678 -4.49 16.15 -10.72
N ALA A 679 -4.36 15.16 -9.85
CA ALA A 679 -5.28 14.03 -9.74
C ALA A 679 -6.12 14.15 -8.45
N PRO A 680 -7.20 14.96 -8.45
CA PRO A 680 -7.98 15.21 -7.24
C PRO A 680 -8.91 14.05 -6.86
N GLN A 681 -9.23 13.17 -7.81
CA GLN A 681 -10.19 12.08 -7.65
C GLN A 681 -9.74 10.81 -8.39
N ALA A 682 -10.09 9.67 -7.82
CA ALA A 682 -9.94 8.35 -8.40
C ALA A 682 -11.18 7.53 -8.07
N VAL A 683 -11.45 6.52 -8.88
CA VAL A 683 -12.54 5.58 -8.65
C VAL A 683 -12.09 4.17 -8.95
N SER A 684 -12.46 3.23 -8.09
CA SER A 684 -12.21 1.79 -8.28
C SER A 684 -13.01 1.27 -9.47
N LEU A 685 -12.42 0.35 -10.23
CA LEU A 685 -13.05 -0.38 -11.33
C LEU A 685 -12.82 -1.88 -11.14
N TRP A 686 -13.64 -2.71 -11.80
CA TRP A 686 -13.53 -4.18 -11.71
C TRP A 686 -12.13 -4.74 -12.02
N GLY A 687 -11.31 -4.04 -12.81
CA GLY A 687 -9.95 -4.45 -13.20
C GLY A 687 -8.84 -3.49 -12.76
N GLY A 688 -9.11 -2.54 -11.86
CA GLY A 688 -8.13 -1.55 -11.42
C GLY A 688 -8.78 -0.25 -10.96
N ALA A 689 -8.32 0.89 -11.45
CA ALA A 689 -8.87 2.20 -11.07
C ALA A 689 -8.84 3.18 -12.24
N MET A 690 -9.68 4.21 -12.19
CA MET A 690 -9.61 5.35 -13.12
C MET A 690 -9.39 6.64 -12.37
N ILE A 691 -8.46 7.44 -12.86
CA ILE A 691 -8.15 8.79 -12.39
C ILE A 691 -8.52 9.76 -13.49
N VAL A 692 -9.31 10.79 -13.18
CA VAL A 692 -9.51 11.93 -14.08
C VAL A 692 -8.66 13.08 -13.55
N ALA A 693 -7.54 13.32 -14.22
CA ALA A 693 -6.57 14.33 -13.85
C ALA A 693 -6.68 15.55 -14.75
N ALA A 694 -6.23 16.70 -14.24
CA ALA A 694 -6.17 17.96 -14.96
C ALA A 694 -4.73 18.46 -15.03
N SER A 695 -4.31 18.95 -16.18
CA SER A 695 -3.03 19.64 -16.33
C SER A 695 -3.21 21.15 -16.16
N PRO A 696 -2.56 21.78 -15.17
CA PRO A 696 -2.57 23.25 -15.04
C PRO A 696 -1.89 23.94 -16.24
N GLU A 697 -0.91 23.28 -16.85
CA GLU A 697 -0.07 23.85 -17.91
C GLU A 697 -0.77 23.83 -19.26
N SER A 698 -1.29 22.66 -19.68
CA SER A 698 -1.97 22.49 -20.96
C SER A 698 -3.47 22.77 -20.88
N ARG A 699 -4.04 22.80 -19.67
CA ARG A 699 -5.47 23.05 -19.39
C ARG A 699 -6.38 22.00 -20.02
N THR A 700 -5.87 20.78 -20.14
CA THR A 700 -6.62 19.62 -20.59
C THR A 700 -6.91 18.69 -19.41
N SER A 701 -7.98 17.92 -19.55
CA SER A 701 -8.22 16.75 -18.70
C SER A 701 -7.63 15.52 -19.36
N ARG A 702 -7.22 14.56 -18.55
CA ARG A 702 -6.75 13.23 -18.95
C ARG A 702 -7.42 12.19 -18.07
N ALA A 703 -7.85 11.08 -18.67
CA ALA A 703 -8.24 9.91 -17.91
C ALA A 703 -7.09 8.91 -17.95
N LEU A 704 -6.67 8.45 -16.76
CA LEU A 704 -5.62 7.47 -16.58
C LEU A 704 -6.26 6.22 -15.98
N LEU A 705 -6.16 5.12 -16.70
CA LEU A 705 -6.63 3.83 -16.25
C LEU A 705 -5.45 3.08 -15.63
N PHE A 706 -5.57 2.72 -14.37
CA PHE A 706 -4.72 1.75 -13.70
C PHE A 706 -5.28 0.36 -14.02
N ARG A 707 -4.48 -0.55 -14.59
CA ARG A 707 -4.87 -1.96 -14.78
C ARG A 707 -4.05 -2.86 -13.88
N SER A 708 -4.73 -3.71 -13.09
CA SER A 708 -4.05 -4.74 -12.30
C SER A 708 -3.71 -5.93 -13.22
N GLY A 709 -2.59 -5.88 -13.93
CA GLY A 709 -2.17 -6.97 -14.79
C GLY A 709 -1.09 -6.59 -15.78
N GLU A 710 0.14 -6.47 -15.29
CA GLU A 710 1.40 -6.99 -15.86
C GLU A 710 2.39 -7.19 -14.71
#